data_AF-A0A3G4V5A1-F1
#
_entry.id   AF-A0A3G4V5A1-F1
#
_cell.length_a   1.000
_cell.length_b   1.000
_cell.length_c   1.000
_cell.angle_alpha   90.00
_cell.angle_beta   90.00
_cell.angle_gamma   90.00
#
_symmetry.space_group_name_H-M   'P 1'
#
loop_
_entity.id
_entity.type
_entity.pdbx_description
1 polymer ?
#
loop_
_entity_poly.entity_id
_entity_poly.type
_entity_poly.pdbx_seq_one_letter_code
_entity_poly.pdbx_strand_id
1 'polypeptide(L)'
;MSRINFKISLIAAGVMAATSSQAALYKVVEVAPTDSSYEKGVANGVDVTEFYGSAIGKERKTTGSLGCFGQSCNSVAYTLLSESRTGSEGHSFKQEVAFNYDTSFYYRDWTRNRDYCRNELGYQTCDPGWADKLWFSYSDHGGLQRQKEAWKNNNYKSTAQSFIDGGLLLANTLPETNNPDGFNSPISASANTVINQISEDGADVKAIGNTSSGHFTNGTNAARTYLNRGFVGDASGISVLEPMQDSFIIPYKAENTANELAVVRRMGMTMAFDSFEYDDTNSGTGTKYVVGSAAVTPFAYTDGDKSYGGESLENCVTGGYSDPASQFNCQNFGYATKAAIWKVDGAGSLQAVPVSPWRNSGNNGNVATPNVDNKRAMQGSVRGAVISNQAGILQGKPVLVGFNSYQDGNNVFMQATVFKSSSVTNANIMNGDSWEPSIISRATIKDGDDFVYSNSVATDINKNLVVIGEAKRRGDKRENGAAPNRMFLTSIDSSGNVGSAQYFDELNGNSGIFFRGVGGETGAINNFNEIVGAVDAEQSTEYFGKKRRQRGFIYPYNVADSSDQEMIDRRAIFQNRPWLLDDLTNGGSESTNNNQFRIVDAVDINDDGVIIATALKCEGGYDTTGHNSYCGSGQKREKVVAVKLIPIANATSADIQTRALEAAPVERKGGSLGWMAMIFLGFLGLRRNK
;
A
#
# COMPACT_ATOMS: atom_id res chain seq x y z
N MET A 1 -39.68 9.21 -74.32
CA MET A 1 -39.27 8.55 -73.08
C MET A 1 -37.91 7.91 -73.29
N SER A 2 -36.99 8.21 -72.37
CA SER A 2 -35.54 7.99 -72.34
C SER A 2 -35.14 6.49 -72.38
N ARG A 3 -34.31 6.06 -73.34
CA ARG A 3 -32.87 5.72 -73.28
C ARG A 3 -32.41 4.58 -72.34
N ILE A 4 -31.87 3.54 -73.01
CA ILE A 4 -30.56 2.87 -72.82
C ILE A 4 -30.34 2.11 -71.49
N ASN A 5 -30.38 0.77 -71.59
CA ASN A 5 -29.73 -0.14 -70.65
C ASN A 5 -28.27 -0.35 -71.08
N PHE A 6 -27.33 0.25 -70.34
CA PHE A 6 -25.90 -0.07 -70.46
C PHE A 6 -25.45 -0.73 -69.15
N LYS A 7 -25.04 -2.00 -69.22
CA LYS A 7 -24.47 -2.74 -68.09
C LYS A 7 -23.01 -2.36 -67.94
N ILE A 8 -22.64 -1.74 -66.81
CA ILE A 8 -21.25 -1.51 -66.42
C ILE A 8 -20.91 -2.51 -65.31
N SER A 9 -20.01 -3.44 -65.61
CA SER A 9 -19.34 -4.27 -64.60
C SER A 9 -18.21 -3.46 -64.00
N LEU A 10 -18.35 -3.04 -62.75
CA LEU A 10 -17.30 -2.34 -62.00
C LEU A 10 -16.38 -3.39 -61.35
N ILE A 11 -15.14 -3.47 -61.84
CA ILE A 11 -14.05 -4.20 -61.21
C ILE A 11 -13.70 -3.47 -59.91
N ALA A 12 -14.04 -4.05 -58.76
CA ALA A 12 -13.53 -3.62 -57.47
C ALA A 12 -12.09 -4.14 -57.32
N ALA A 13 -11.11 -3.28 -57.61
CA ALA A 13 -9.74 -3.49 -57.19
C ALA A 13 -9.69 -3.36 -55.66
N GLY A 14 -9.57 -4.48 -54.96
CA GLY A 14 -9.35 -4.52 -53.52
C GLY A 14 -7.99 -3.91 -53.20
N VAL A 15 -8.01 -2.73 -52.58
CA VAL A 15 -6.88 -2.27 -51.77
C VAL A 15 -6.79 -3.24 -50.60
N MET A 16 -5.84 -4.18 -50.68
CA MET A 16 -5.39 -4.89 -49.49
C MET A 16 -4.72 -3.85 -48.59
N ALA A 17 -5.52 -3.26 -47.69
CA ALA A 17 -4.97 -2.71 -46.47
C ALA A 17 -4.27 -3.88 -45.77
N ALA A 18 -2.95 -3.83 -45.66
CA ALA A 18 -2.23 -4.68 -44.74
C ALA A 18 -2.86 -4.42 -43.36
N THR A 19 -3.64 -5.37 -42.85
CA THR A 19 -4.01 -5.41 -41.45
C THR A 19 -2.71 -5.59 -40.70
N SER A 20 -2.09 -4.50 -40.24
CA SER A 20 -1.19 -4.63 -39.11
C SER A 20 -2.00 -5.34 -38.04
N SER A 21 -1.55 -6.53 -37.65
CA SER A 21 -2.00 -7.19 -36.44
C SER A 21 -1.69 -6.22 -35.31
N GLN A 22 -2.61 -5.30 -35.02
CA GLN A 22 -2.44 -4.26 -34.02
C GLN A 22 -2.27 -4.96 -32.68
N ALA A 23 -1.05 -5.11 -32.15
CA ALA A 23 -0.78 -5.91 -30.96
C ALA A 23 -1.29 -5.20 -29.69
N ALA A 24 -1.23 -5.82 -28.52
CA ALA A 24 -1.33 -5.10 -27.25
C ALA A 24 0.09 -4.63 -26.83
N LEU A 25 0.22 -3.71 -25.87
CA LEU A 25 1.53 -3.40 -25.27
C LEU A 25 1.93 -4.40 -24.19
N TYR A 26 0.96 -4.97 -23.47
CA TYR A 26 1.19 -5.92 -22.38
C TYR A 26 0.41 -7.21 -22.57
N LYS A 27 1.05 -8.31 -22.18
CA LYS A 27 0.41 -9.59 -21.89
C LYS A 27 0.08 -9.68 -20.40
N VAL A 28 -1.12 -10.14 -20.06
CA VAL A 28 -1.54 -10.38 -18.68
C VAL A 28 -1.37 -11.86 -18.35
N VAL A 29 -0.70 -12.15 -17.23
CA VAL A 29 -0.53 -13.51 -16.69
C VAL A 29 -0.98 -13.54 -15.24
N GLU A 30 -1.94 -14.40 -14.94
CA GLU A 30 -2.39 -14.63 -13.56
C GLU A 30 -1.29 -15.27 -12.71
N VAL A 31 -1.16 -14.80 -11.47
CA VAL A 31 -0.26 -15.31 -10.46
C VAL A 31 -1.12 -16.00 -9.40
N ALA A 32 -1.12 -17.32 -9.42
CA ALA A 32 -1.89 -18.14 -8.47
C ALA A 32 -0.94 -18.85 -7.48
N PRO A 33 -1.40 -19.17 -6.26
CA PRO A 33 -0.71 -20.09 -5.39
C PRO A 33 -0.47 -21.43 -6.09
N THR A 34 0.68 -22.04 -5.81
CA THR A 34 1.13 -23.31 -6.40
C THR A 34 0.35 -24.51 -5.84
N ASP A 35 -0.18 -24.39 -4.63
CA ASP A 35 -1.02 -25.40 -4.00
C ASP A 35 -2.28 -24.78 -3.38
N SER A 36 -3.19 -25.65 -2.92
CA SER A 36 -4.45 -25.24 -2.27
C SER A 36 -4.36 -25.25 -0.74
N SER A 37 -3.16 -25.12 -0.17
CA SER A 37 -2.93 -25.19 1.30
C SER A 37 -3.23 -23.88 2.03
N TYR A 38 -3.56 -22.82 1.30
CA TYR A 38 -3.97 -21.55 1.85
C TYR A 38 -5.37 -21.60 2.49
N GLU A 39 -5.61 -20.72 3.47
CA GLU A 39 -6.88 -20.56 4.15
C GLU A 39 -7.95 -20.07 3.18
N LYS A 40 -9.16 -20.62 3.29
CA LYS A 40 -10.29 -20.25 2.44
C LYS A 40 -11.33 -19.52 3.23
N GLY A 41 -11.58 -18.27 2.86
CA GLY A 41 -12.68 -17.49 3.40
C GLY A 41 -14.00 -18.02 2.88
N VAL A 42 -14.90 -18.43 3.76
CA VAL A 42 -16.22 -18.95 3.35
C VAL A 42 -17.31 -17.98 3.75
N ALA A 43 -18.12 -17.57 2.77
CA ALA A 43 -19.35 -16.82 2.99
C ALA A 43 -20.52 -17.61 2.39
N ASN A 44 -21.51 -18.00 3.22
CA ASN A 44 -22.68 -18.78 2.79
C ASN A 44 -22.30 -20.06 1.99
N GLY A 45 -21.23 -20.76 2.40
CA GLY A 45 -20.75 -21.97 1.72
C GLY A 45 -19.96 -21.73 0.43
N VAL A 46 -19.66 -20.48 0.07
CA VAL A 46 -18.90 -20.11 -1.13
C VAL A 46 -17.53 -19.55 -0.73
N ASP A 47 -16.48 -19.98 -1.44
CA ASP A 47 -15.15 -19.40 -1.32
C ASP A 47 -15.16 -17.95 -1.82
N VAL A 48 -14.80 -17.02 -0.94
CA VAL A 48 -14.70 -15.59 -1.22
C VAL A 48 -13.26 -15.09 -1.14
N THR A 49 -12.28 -16.00 -1.15
CA THR A 49 -10.86 -15.64 -1.07
C THR A 49 -10.43 -14.85 -2.31
N GLU A 50 -9.74 -13.75 -2.06
CA GLU A 50 -9.26 -12.80 -3.06
C GLU A 50 -7.72 -12.83 -3.10
N PHE A 51 -7.11 -12.71 -4.30
CA PHE A 51 -5.65 -12.69 -4.46
C PHE A 51 -5.19 -11.37 -5.06
N TYR A 52 -4.09 -10.83 -4.54
CA TYR A 52 -3.62 -9.50 -4.91
C TYR A 52 -2.10 -9.53 -5.11
N GLY A 53 -1.64 -8.78 -6.10
CA GLY A 53 -0.21 -8.52 -6.30
C GLY A 53 0.33 -7.65 -5.17
N SER A 54 1.56 -7.88 -4.73
CA SER A 54 2.19 -7.10 -3.65
C SER A 54 3.52 -6.47 -4.04
N ALA A 55 4.47 -7.23 -4.59
CA ALA A 55 5.77 -6.70 -5.00
C ALA A 55 6.42 -7.58 -6.07
N ILE A 56 7.37 -7.00 -6.82
CA ILE A 56 8.15 -7.68 -7.84
C ILE A 56 9.64 -7.35 -7.68
N GLY A 57 10.52 -8.31 -7.95
CA GLY A 57 11.96 -8.00 -8.03
C GLY A 57 12.21 -6.89 -9.05
N LYS A 58 12.86 -5.81 -8.61
CA LYS A 58 13.15 -4.58 -9.38
C LYS A 58 14.35 -4.73 -10.32
N GLU A 59 15.26 -5.66 -10.03
CA GLU A 59 16.47 -5.90 -10.80
C GLU A 59 16.17 -6.00 -12.29
N ARG A 60 16.88 -5.19 -13.09
CA ARG A 60 16.90 -5.30 -14.54
C ARG A 60 17.64 -6.59 -14.91
N LYS A 61 16.91 -7.55 -15.46
CA LYS A 61 17.42 -8.82 -15.98
C LYS A 61 17.69 -8.78 -17.48
N THR A 62 17.17 -7.77 -18.18
CA THR A 62 17.47 -7.54 -19.61
C THR A 62 18.74 -6.72 -19.83
N THR A 63 19.31 -6.84 -21.03
CA THR A 63 20.51 -6.08 -21.45
C THR A 63 20.19 -4.93 -22.40
N GLY A 64 18.99 -4.88 -22.98
CA GLY A 64 18.59 -3.88 -23.96
C GLY A 64 17.93 -2.65 -23.32
N SER A 65 18.16 -1.47 -23.89
CA SER A 65 17.74 -0.15 -23.37
C SER A 65 16.25 0.01 -23.06
N LEU A 66 15.39 -0.78 -23.72
CA LEU A 66 13.93 -0.73 -23.56
C LEU A 66 13.36 -1.78 -22.58
N GLY A 67 14.21 -2.52 -21.86
CA GLY A 67 13.71 -3.58 -20.98
C GLY A 67 13.00 -4.68 -21.77
N CYS A 68 11.88 -5.16 -21.24
CA CYS A 68 11.03 -6.14 -21.92
C CYS A 68 10.29 -5.59 -23.16
N PHE A 69 10.28 -4.27 -23.39
CA PHE A 69 9.78 -3.71 -24.65
C PHE A 69 10.78 -3.91 -25.79
N GLY A 70 12.08 -4.04 -25.52
CA GLY A 70 13.10 -4.27 -26.55
C GLY A 70 13.39 -5.75 -26.82
N GLN A 71 13.06 -6.63 -25.87
CA GLN A 71 13.35 -8.06 -25.97
C GLN A 71 12.34 -8.93 -25.22
N SER A 72 12.19 -10.19 -25.61
CA SER A 72 11.23 -11.09 -24.96
C SER A 72 11.65 -11.44 -23.53
N CYS A 73 10.74 -11.20 -22.59
CA CYS A 73 10.90 -11.58 -21.18
C CYS A 73 10.08 -12.81 -20.77
N ASN A 74 9.56 -13.59 -21.72
CA ASN A 74 8.71 -14.74 -21.41
C ASN A 74 9.44 -15.82 -20.60
N SER A 75 10.75 -15.96 -20.76
CA SER A 75 11.61 -16.92 -20.04
C SER A 75 12.27 -16.33 -18.79
N VAL A 76 12.07 -15.04 -18.50
CA VAL A 76 12.70 -14.37 -17.36
C VAL A 76 11.83 -14.58 -16.13
N ALA A 77 12.40 -15.25 -15.12
CA ALA A 77 11.76 -15.43 -13.82
C ALA A 77 12.08 -14.22 -12.92
N TYR A 78 11.11 -13.32 -12.75
CA TYR A 78 11.14 -12.35 -11.65
C TYR A 78 10.49 -13.00 -10.44
N THR A 79 11.06 -12.78 -9.25
CA THR A 79 10.39 -13.17 -8.01
C THR A 79 9.15 -12.32 -7.83
N LEU A 80 8.04 -12.99 -7.53
CA LEU A 80 6.73 -12.36 -7.39
C LEU A 80 6.20 -12.60 -6.00
N LEU A 81 5.76 -11.51 -5.39
CA LEU A 81 5.13 -11.51 -4.09
C LEU A 81 3.64 -11.20 -4.25
N SER A 82 2.81 -12.03 -3.64
CA SER A 82 1.36 -11.85 -3.64
C SER A 82 0.77 -12.16 -2.26
N GLU A 83 -0.47 -11.76 -2.06
CA GLU A 83 -1.18 -11.96 -0.79
C GLU A 83 -2.63 -12.38 -1.04
N SER A 84 -3.13 -13.34 -0.27
CA SER A 84 -4.55 -13.68 -0.22
C SER A 84 -5.30 -12.85 0.83
N ARG A 85 -6.61 -12.69 0.63
CA ARG A 85 -7.55 -12.21 1.64
C ARG A 85 -8.75 -13.11 1.73
N THR A 86 -8.93 -13.72 2.89
CA THR A 86 -10.08 -14.59 3.18
C THR A 86 -11.26 -13.80 3.74
N GLY A 87 -11.02 -12.60 4.25
CA GLY A 87 -12.03 -11.75 4.89
C GLY A 87 -11.57 -10.31 5.03
N SER A 88 -12.30 -9.53 5.86
CA SER A 88 -11.90 -8.15 6.16
C SER A 88 -10.85 -8.15 7.26
N GLU A 89 -9.73 -7.47 7.03
CA GLU A 89 -8.70 -7.28 8.05
C GLU A 89 -9.12 -6.32 9.19
N GLY A 90 -10.24 -5.61 9.04
CA GLY A 90 -10.60 -4.51 9.94
C GLY A 90 -9.77 -3.27 9.61
N HIS A 91 -8.87 -2.88 10.51
CA HIS A 91 -7.88 -1.83 10.22
C HIS A 91 -6.66 -2.44 9.52
N SER A 92 -6.04 -1.66 8.63
CA SER A 92 -4.95 -2.16 7.79
C SER A 92 -3.71 -2.52 8.61
N PHE A 93 -3.09 -3.65 8.28
CA PHE A 93 -1.74 -4.00 8.77
C PHE A 93 -0.62 -3.14 8.15
N LYS A 94 -0.95 -2.24 7.22
CA LYS A 94 -0.01 -1.35 6.53
C LYS A 94 -0.10 0.11 7.04
N GLN A 95 -0.84 0.36 8.13
CA GLN A 95 -1.03 1.69 8.71
C GLN A 95 -0.77 1.69 10.22
N GLU A 96 -0.01 2.69 10.70
CA GLU A 96 0.33 2.87 12.12
C GLU A 96 -0.89 3.20 12.98
N VAL A 97 -1.86 3.90 12.39
CA VAL A 97 -3.12 4.27 13.03
C VAL A 97 -4.28 4.01 12.09
N ALA A 98 -5.48 3.85 12.65
CA ALA A 98 -6.68 3.60 11.86
C ALA A 98 -6.85 4.68 10.78
N PHE A 99 -6.99 4.22 9.53
CA PHE A 99 -7.17 5.06 8.35
C PHE A 99 -6.04 6.06 8.08
N ASN A 100 -4.86 5.86 8.69
CA ASN A 100 -3.72 6.79 8.63
C ASN A 100 -4.13 8.20 9.08
N TYR A 101 -5.13 8.28 9.98
CA TYR A 101 -5.78 9.51 10.43
C TYR A 101 -5.91 9.58 11.96
N ASP A 102 -6.19 8.44 12.60
CA ASP A 102 -6.57 8.38 14.00
C ASP A 102 -5.38 8.42 14.98
N THR A 103 -4.69 9.55 15.04
CA THR A 103 -3.63 9.77 16.06
C THR A 103 -4.17 9.71 17.49
N SER A 104 -5.49 9.70 17.68
CA SER A 104 -6.15 9.67 18.98
C SER A 104 -6.63 8.29 19.43
N PHE A 105 -6.52 7.28 18.56
CA PHE A 105 -7.03 5.92 18.77
C PHE A 105 -8.52 5.87 19.17
N TYR A 106 -9.36 6.74 18.60
CA TYR A 106 -10.82 6.76 18.85
C TYR A 106 -11.61 5.81 17.96
N TYR A 107 -11.14 5.47 16.77
CA TYR A 107 -11.87 4.65 15.79
C TYR A 107 -11.83 3.16 16.14
N ARG A 108 -12.27 2.81 17.34
CA ARG A 108 -12.11 1.46 17.90
C ARG A 108 -13.34 0.57 17.77
N ASP A 109 -14.49 1.13 17.43
CA ASP A 109 -15.78 0.44 17.37
C ASP A 109 -16.51 0.69 16.05
N TRP A 110 -17.59 -0.06 15.83
CA TRP A 110 -18.43 0.02 14.64
C TRP A 110 -18.94 1.45 14.36
N THR A 111 -19.45 2.13 15.38
CA THR A 111 -20.08 3.46 15.25
C THR A 111 -19.06 4.50 14.83
N ARG A 112 -17.87 4.50 15.44
CA ARG A 112 -16.80 5.42 15.08
C ARG A 112 -16.30 5.14 13.68
N ASN A 113 -16.09 3.88 13.30
CA ASN A 113 -15.68 3.52 11.93
C ASN A 113 -16.71 3.99 10.90
N ARG A 114 -18.00 3.83 11.19
CA ARG A 114 -19.08 4.39 10.35
C ARG A 114 -18.97 5.91 10.24
N ASP A 115 -18.71 6.61 11.33
CA ASP A 115 -18.56 8.06 11.33
C ASP A 115 -17.37 8.52 10.48
N TYR A 116 -16.26 7.76 10.47
CA TYR A 116 -15.16 8.00 9.51
C TYR A 116 -15.66 7.90 8.07
N CYS A 117 -16.35 6.82 7.73
CA CYS A 117 -16.91 6.65 6.39
C CYS A 117 -17.82 7.82 5.99
N ARG A 118 -18.73 8.24 6.87
CA ARG A 118 -19.66 9.35 6.58
C ARG A 118 -18.94 10.70 6.44
N ASN A 119 -18.00 10.97 7.34
CA ASN A 119 -17.40 12.30 7.46
C ASN A 119 -16.22 12.50 6.51
N GLU A 120 -15.39 11.48 6.31
CA GLU A 120 -14.14 11.55 5.53
C GLU A 120 -14.24 10.94 4.14
N LEU A 121 -15.13 9.95 3.92
CA LEU A 121 -15.33 9.33 2.60
C LEU A 121 -16.62 9.83 1.92
N GLY A 122 -17.69 10.02 2.70
CA GLY A 122 -18.97 10.54 2.24
C GLY A 122 -19.89 9.50 1.59
N TYR A 123 -19.57 8.21 1.61
CA TYR A 123 -20.32 7.19 0.85
C TYR A 123 -21.75 6.98 1.34
N GLN A 124 -22.67 6.66 0.42
CA GLN A 124 -24.03 6.23 0.77
C GLN A 124 -24.04 4.87 1.47
N THR A 125 -23.09 4.01 1.11
CA THR A 125 -22.99 2.62 1.60
C THR A 125 -22.31 2.50 2.96
N CYS A 126 -22.06 3.62 3.66
CA CYS A 126 -21.49 3.59 5.01
C CYS A 126 -22.33 2.75 5.97
N ASP A 127 -23.66 2.75 5.80
CA ASP A 127 -24.60 2.02 6.64
C ASP A 127 -25.50 1.05 5.85
N PRO A 128 -25.63 -0.20 6.31
CA PRO A 128 -24.70 -0.89 7.22
C PRO A 128 -23.44 -1.40 6.48
N GLY A 129 -23.43 -1.37 5.14
CA GLY A 129 -22.51 -2.13 4.30
C GLY A 129 -21.02 -1.94 4.60
N TRP A 130 -20.50 -0.72 4.50
CA TRP A 130 -19.07 -0.47 4.68
C TRP A 130 -18.62 -0.75 6.12
N ALA A 131 -19.39 -0.28 7.11
CA ALA A 131 -19.06 -0.46 8.52
C ALA A 131 -19.16 -1.93 8.95
N ASP A 132 -20.18 -2.68 8.49
CA ASP A 132 -20.34 -4.11 8.76
C ASP A 132 -19.21 -4.93 8.14
N LYS A 133 -18.80 -4.62 6.90
CA LYS A 133 -17.69 -5.32 6.25
C LYS A 133 -16.42 -5.19 7.09
N LEU A 134 -16.10 -3.98 7.55
CA LEU A 134 -14.91 -3.72 8.35
C LEU A 134 -15.00 -4.37 9.74
N TRP A 135 -16.15 -4.28 10.40
CA TRP A 135 -16.33 -4.72 11.78
C TRP A 135 -16.51 -6.23 11.92
N PHE A 136 -17.44 -6.82 11.16
CA PHE A 136 -17.81 -8.23 11.27
C PHE A 136 -17.05 -9.12 10.28
N SER A 137 -16.59 -8.57 9.16
CA SER A 137 -16.32 -9.33 7.93
C SER A 137 -17.58 -9.99 7.33
N TYR A 138 -17.49 -10.40 6.07
CA TYR A 138 -18.51 -11.20 5.39
C TYR A 138 -18.16 -12.68 5.27
N SER A 139 -16.97 -13.06 5.74
CA SER A 139 -16.50 -14.45 5.76
C SER A 139 -16.46 -14.98 7.20
N ASP A 140 -16.11 -16.25 7.36
CA ASP A 140 -15.76 -16.84 8.66
C ASP A 140 -14.39 -16.39 9.21
N HIS A 141 -13.63 -15.55 8.48
CA HIS A 141 -12.32 -15.02 8.86
C HIS A 141 -12.35 -13.51 9.15
N GLY A 142 -11.44 -13.04 10.01
CA GLY A 142 -11.23 -11.62 10.26
C GLY A 142 -12.37 -10.88 10.94
N GLY A 143 -12.48 -9.60 10.62
CA GLY A 143 -13.38 -8.64 11.28
C GLY A 143 -12.74 -8.04 12.52
N LEU A 144 -12.81 -6.72 12.64
CA LEU A 144 -12.24 -5.97 13.76
C LEU A 144 -12.82 -6.44 15.11
N GLN A 145 -14.09 -6.84 15.15
CA GLN A 145 -14.71 -7.37 16.36
C GLN A 145 -13.99 -8.63 16.84
N ARG A 146 -13.88 -9.65 15.98
CA ARG A 146 -13.26 -10.93 16.34
C ARG A 146 -11.80 -10.76 16.76
N GLN A 147 -11.06 -9.87 16.09
CA GLN A 147 -9.67 -9.56 16.45
C GLN A 147 -9.55 -8.95 17.86
N LYS A 148 -10.49 -8.08 18.24
CA LYS A 148 -10.47 -7.38 19.52
C LYS A 148 -11.02 -8.22 20.67
N GLU A 149 -12.04 -9.02 20.39
CA GLU A 149 -12.69 -9.91 21.36
C GLU A 149 -11.98 -11.28 21.48
N ALA A 150 -10.90 -11.50 20.74
CA ALA A 150 -10.16 -12.76 20.70
C ALA A 150 -9.81 -13.30 22.09
N TRP A 151 -9.54 -12.41 23.05
CA TRP A 151 -9.33 -12.78 24.46
C TRP A 151 -10.40 -13.70 25.03
N LYS A 152 -11.67 -13.37 24.81
CA LYS A 152 -12.82 -14.12 25.33
C LYS A 152 -13.35 -15.14 24.31
N ASN A 153 -12.92 -15.04 23.05
CA ASN A 153 -13.39 -15.87 21.95
C ASN A 153 -12.24 -16.31 21.04
N ASN A 154 -11.79 -17.55 21.23
CA ASN A 154 -10.63 -18.10 20.52
C ASN A 154 -10.89 -18.49 19.05
N ASN A 155 -11.95 -17.95 18.42
CA ASN A 155 -12.35 -18.28 17.05
C ASN A 155 -11.77 -17.34 15.98
N TYR A 156 -10.89 -16.41 16.34
CA TYR A 156 -10.27 -15.51 15.38
C TYR A 156 -9.37 -16.28 14.41
N LYS A 157 -9.64 -16.13 13.11
CA LYS A 157 -8.80 -16.61 12.02
C LYS A 157 -8.24 -15.43 11.21
N SER A 158 -6.99 -15.56 10.80
CA SER A 158 -6.25 -14.60 9.98
C SER A 158 -6.96 -14.34 8.66
N THR A 159 -6.88 -13.11 8.18
CA THR A 159 -7.37 -12.78 6.84
C THR A 159 -6.31 -12.76 5.79
N ALA A 160 -5.05 -12.49 6.16
CA ALA A 160 -3.98 -12.23 5.23
C ALA A 160 -2.92 -13.33 5.29
N GLN A 161 -2.69 -13.98 4.15
CA GLN A 161 -1.55 -14.85 3.94
C GLN A 161 -0.73 -14.35 2.77
N SER A 162 0.57 -14.52 2.87
CA SER A 162 1.56 -14.03 1.91
C SER A 162 2.17 -15.17 1.13
N PHE A 163 2.55 -14.93 -0.13
CA PHE A 163 3.12 -15.92 -1.03
C PHE A 163 4.37 -15.37 -1.72
N ILE A 164 5.37 -16.24 -1.91
CA ILE A 164 6.57 -16.00 -2.71
C ILE A 164 6.60 -17.01 -3.84
N ASP A 165 6.57 -16.54 -5.09
CA ASP A 165 6.52 -17.37 -6.30
C ASP A 165 5.39 -18.44 -6.25
N GLY A 166 4.29 -18.07 -5.60
CA GLY A 166 3.11 -18.92 -5.37
C GLY A 166 3.25 -19.94 -4.24
N GLY A 167 4.40 -20.05 -3.57
CA GLY A 167 4.56 -20.81 -2.32
C GLY A 167 4.14 -19.99 -1.10
N LEU A 168 3.46 -20.60 -0.13
CA LEU A 168 3.03 -19.91 1.09
C LEU A 168 4.24 -19.47 1.95
N LEU A 169 4.23 -18.22 2.40
CA LEU A 169 5.18 -17.69 3.37
C LEU A 169 4.78 -18.19 4.78
N LEU A 170 5.60 -19.04 5.41
CA LEU A 170 5.29 -19.73 6.66
C LEU A 170 5.29 -18.80 7.89
N ALA A 171 4.23 -18.01 8.04
CA ALA A 171 3.98 -17.07 9.15
C ALA A 171 3.88 -17.71 10.55
N ASN A 172 3.84 -19.05 10.65
CA ASN A 172 3.56 -19.76 11.90
C ASN A 172 4.82 -20.12 12.71
N THR A 173 6.01 -19.66 12.31
CA THR A 173 7.26 -19.95 13.02
C THR A 173 7.78 -18.74 13.78
N LEU A 174 6.92 -18.13 14.62
CA LEU A 174 7.48 -17.29 15.68
C LEU A 174 8.24 -18.21 16.64
N PRO A 175 9.43 -17.80 17.12
CA PRO A 175 10.14 -18.54 18.16
C PRO A 175 9.19 -18.88 19.31
N GLU A 176 9.26 -20.10 19.83
CA GLU A 176 8.43 -20.54 20.98
C GLU A 176 8.53 -19.57 22.17
N THR A 177 9.63 -18.82 22.29
CA THR A 177 9.86 -17.79 23.31
C THR A 177 8.98 -16.54 23.20
N ASN A 178 8.21 -16.41 22.13
CA ASN A 178 7.36 -15.24 21.89
C ASN A 178 5.93 -15.43 22.36
N ASN A 179 5.53 -16.59 22.90
CA ASN A 179 4.18 -16.79 23.42
C ASN A 179 3.94 -16.00 24.71
N PRO A 180 2.72 -15.47 24.96
CA PRO A 180 2.41 -14.82 26.24
C PRO A 180 2.50 -15.80 27.42
N ASP A 181 2.97 -15.34 28.59
CA ASP A 181 3.09 -16.17 29.79
C ASP A 181 1.78 -16.90 30.12
N GLY A 182 1.84 -18.23 30.23
CA GLY A 182 0.68 -19.08 30.52
C GLY A 182 -0.20 -19.42 29.30
N PHE A 183 0.14 -18.94 28.10
CA PHE A 183 -0.55 -19.25 26.83
C PHE A 183 0.36 -20.11 25.94
N ASN A 184 0.31 -21.44 26.11
CA ASN A 184 1.30 -22.35 25.51
C ASN A 184 0.84 -23.01 24.19
N SER A 185 -0.39 -22.76 23.73
CA SER A 185 -0.93 -23.42 22.53
C SER A 185 -1.26 -22.40 21.44
N PRO A 186 -0.54 -22.38 20.31
CA PRO A 186 -0.88 -21.48 19.20
C PRO A 186 -2.24 -21.85 18.61
N ILE A 187 -3.05 -20.83 18.29
CA ILE A 187 -4.29 -21.01 17.54
C ILE A 187 -3.93 -21.03 16.06
N SER A 188 -4.24 -22.15 15.41
CA SER A 188 -3.97 -22.33 13.98
C SER A 188 -4.56 -21.20 13.14
N ALA A 189 -3.79 -20.75 12.15
CA ALA A 189 -4.21 -19.73 11.19
C ALA A 189 -4.77 -18.45 11.84
N SER A 190 -4.13 -17.97 12.90
CA SER A 190 -4.52 -16.73 13.59
C SER A 190 -3.53 -15.57 13.39
N ALA A 191 -2.40 -15.83 12.71
CA ALA A 191 -1.39 -14.85 12.35
C ALA A 191 -1.65 -14.29 10.95
N ASN A 192 -1.64 -12.96 10.81
CA ASN A 192 -1.72 -12.29 9.53
C ASN A 192 -0.31 -12.03 8.99
N THR A 193 -0.15 -12.08 7.67
CA THR A 193 1.04 -11.61 6.97
C THR A 193 0.66 -10.80 5.75
N VAL A 194 1.29 -9.64 5.61
CA VAL A 194 1.15 -8.76 4.45
C VAL A 194 2.54 -8.36 3.98
N ILE A 195 2.71 -8.20 2.68
CA ILE A 195 3.98 -7.86 2.02
C ILE A 195 3.92 -6.41 1.58
N ASN A 196 4.97 -5.66 1.86
CA ASN A 196 5.10 -4.28 1.42
C ASN A 196 6.15 -4.14 0.32
N GLN A 197 7.21 -4.95 0.35
CA GLN A 197 8.31 -4.88 -0.61
C GLN A 197 9.11 -6.18 -0.66
N ILE A 198 10.05 -6.23 -1.59
CA ILE A 198 11.06 -7.27 -1.72
C ILE A 198 12.46 -6.68 -1.53
N SER A 199 13.31 -7.32 -0.74
CA SER A 199 14.73 -6.93 -0.65
C SER A 199 15.45 -7.39 -1.91
N GLU A 200 16.11 -6.47 -2.60
CA GLU A 200 16.86 -6.77 -3.80
C GLU A 200 18.29 -7.14 -3.46
N ASP A 201 18.68 -8.39 -3.65
CA ASP A 201 20.06 -8.83 -3.47
C ASP A 201 20.39 -10.06 -4.32
N GLY A 202 20.58 -9.91 -5.62
CA GLY A 202 21.09 -10.99 -6.46
C GLY A 202 20.33 -12.32 -6.26
N ALA A 203 20.97 -13.32 -5.63
CA ALA A 203 20.37 -14.64 -5.41
C ALA A 203 19.55 -14.81 -4.10
N ASP A 204 19.62 -13.89 -3.13
CA ASP A 204 18.99 -14.04 -1.80
C ASP A 204 17.83 -13.04 -1.60
N VAL A 205 16.70 -13.37 -2.23
CA VAL A 205 15.50 -12.54 -2.25
C VAL A 205 14.67 -12.75 -0.98
N LYS A 206 14.41 -11.69 -0.20
CA LYS A 206 13.53 -11.74 0.98
C LYS A 206 12.29 -10.87 0.80
N ALA A 207 11.15 -11.34 1.29
CA ALA A 207 9.96 -10.52 1.46
C ALA A 207 10.12 -9.60 2.67
N ILE A 208 9.72 -8.34 2.50
CA ILE A 208 9.62 -7.34 3.55
C ILE A 208 8.13 -7.05 3.76
N GLY A 209 7.68 -7.10 5.00
CA GLY A 209 6.26 -6.96 5.27
C GLY A 209 5.91 -6.79 6.73
N ASN A 210 4.63 -6.95 7.04
CA ASN A 210 4.08 -6.82 8.38
C ASN A 210 3.33 -8.09 8.78
N THR A 211 3.42 -8.47 10.06
CA THR A 211 2.82 -9.68 10.60
C THR A 211 2.22 -9.46 11.99
N SER A 212 1.18 -10.21 12.35
CA SER A 212 0.69 -10.31 13.72
C SER A 212 1.26 -11.55 14.41
N SER A 213 1.33 -11.57 15.75
CA SER A 213 1.95 -12.71 16.47
C SER A 213 1.17 -14.02 16.37
N GLY A 214 -0.03 -13.99 15.78
CA GLY A 214 -1.06 -14.96 16.05
C GLY A 214 -1.57 -14.87 17.49
N HIS A 215 -2.59 -15.66 17.79
CA HIS A 215 -3.13 -15.81 19.13
C HIS A 215 -2.69 -17.16 19.70
N PHE A 216 -2.45 -17.18 21.00
CA PHE A 216 -2.15 -18.36 21.80
C PHE A 216 -3.26 -18.55 22.81
N THR A 217 -3.62 -19.79 23.14
CA THR A 217 -4.66 -20.11 24.12
C THR A 217 -4.09 -20.83 25.34
N ASN A 218 -4.73 -20.59 26.48
CA ASN A 218 -4.54 -21.34 27.72
C ASN A 218 -5.73 -22.29 28.00
N GLY A 219 -6.56 -22.55 26.99
CA GLY A 219 -7.79 -23.34 27.09
C GLY A 219 -9.04 -22.54 27.46
N THR A 220 -8.89 -21.34 28.04
CA THR A 220 -10.01 -20.45 28.39
C THR A 220 -10.00 -19.14 27.60
N ASN A 221 -8.85 -18.47 27.58
CA ASN A 221 -8.65 -17.20 26.89
C ASN A 221 -7.71 -17.36 25.70
N ALA A 222 -7.65 -16.35 24.84
CA ALA A 222 -6.65 -16.25 23.78
C ALA A 222 -5.92 -14.90 23.75
N ALA A 223 -4.60 -14.90 23.91
CA ALA A 223 -3.77 -13.70 23.93
C ALA A 223 -2.84 -13.65 22.73
N ARG A 224 -2.48 -12.43 22.32
CA ARG A 224 -1.43 -12.18 21.34
C ARG A 224 -0.28 -11.42 22.00
N THR A 225 0.92 -11.63 21.48
CA THR A 225 2.14 -10.95 21.93
C THR A 225 2.19 -9.53 21.40
N TYR A 226 1.83 -9.35 20.14
CA TYR A 226 1.78 -8.04 19.50
C TYR A 226 0.71 -8.05 18.41
N LEU A 227 0.12 -6.88 18.15
CA LEU A 227 -0.82 -6.72 17.05
C LEU A 227 -0.11 -6.71 15.70
N ASN A 228 1.02 -6.01 15.60
CA ASN A 228 1.72 -5.82 14.33
C ASN A 228 3.23 -5.65 14.52
N ARG A 229 4.02 -6.35 13.71
CA ARG A 229 5.47 -6.21 13.59
C ARG A 229 5.90 -6.23 12.13
N GLY A 230 6.93 -5.46 11.81
CA GLY A 230 7.67 -5.62 10.57
C GLY A 230 8.39 -6.98 10.56
N PHE A 231 8.63 -7.54 9.39
CA PHE A 231 9.46 -8.73 9.21
C PHE A 231 10.27 -8.65 7.92
N VAL A 232 11.36 -9.42 7.90
CA VAL A 232 12.08 -9.82 6.68
C VAL A 232 12.21 -11.33 6.67
N GLY A 233 11.93 -11.98 5.54
CA GLY A 233 12.02 -13.44 5.46
C GLY A 233 11.71 -14.04 4.10
N ASP A 234 11.78 -15.36 4.03
CA ASP A 234 11.47 -16.14 2.83
C ASP A 234 10.70 -17.41 3.20
N ALA A 235 10.54 -18.34 2.26
CA ALA A 235 9.85 -19.61 2.48
C ALA A 235 10.45 -20.46 3.61
N SER A 236 11.72 -20.24 4.00
CA SER A 236 12.41 -20.93 5.10
C SER A 236 12.06 -20.36 6.47
N GLY A 237 11.56 -19.12 6.54
CA GLY A 237 11.15 -18.47 7.79
C GLY A 237 11.22 -16.95 7.73
N ILE A 238 10.65 -16.31 8.76
CA ILE A 238 10.65 -14.85 8.92
C ILE A 238 11.44 -14.43 10.15
N SER A 239 12.14 -13.31 10.05
CA SER A 239 12.75 -12.59 11.16
C SER A 239 11.93 -11.35 11.47
N VAL A 240 11.40 -11.27 12.69
CA VAL A 240 10.57 -10.16 13.14
C VAL A 240 11.46 -8.97 13.55
N LEU A 241 11.03 -7.77 13.19
CA LEU A 241 11.72 -6.52 13.53
C LEU A 241 11.27 -6.03 14.90
N GLU A 242 12.20 -5.97 15.85
CA GLU A 242 11.96 -5.55 17.22
C GLU A 242 11.71 -4.02 17.30
N PRO A 243 11.02 -3.53 18.34
CA PRO A 243 10.70 -2.12 18.48
C PRO A 243 11.97 -1.34 18.92
N MET A 244 11.79 -0.07 19.28
CA MET A 244 12.90 0.78 19.70
C MET A 244 13.69 0.16 20.86
N GLN A 245 15.02 0.27 20.79
CA GLN A 245 15.89 -0.07 21.91
C GLN A 245 15.60 0.82 23.12
N ASP A 246 15.96 0.33 24.31
CA ASP A 246 15.74 1.04 25.58
C ASP A 246 16.27 2.46 25.61
N SER A 247 17.42 2.69 24.99
CA SER A 247 18.05 4.02 24.89
C SER A 247 17.22 5.01 24.07
N PHE A 248 16.29 4.52 23.25
CA PHE A 248 15.42 5.32 22.41
C PHE A 248 13.96 5.34 22.87
N ILE A 249 13.54 4.45 23.78
CA ILE A 249 12.20 4.47 24.38
C ILE A 249 12.04 5.75 25.21
N ILE A 250 10.89 6.42 25.07
CA ILE A 250 10.59 7.67 25.77
C ILE A 250 9.41 7.40 26.72
N PRO A 251 9.65 7.12 28.02
CA PRO A 251 8.56 6.87 28.94
C PRO A 251 7.56 8.02 28.99
N TYR A 252 6.26 7.70 28.96
CA TYR A 252 5.19 8.66 29.18
C TYR A 252 5.14 9.10 30.64
N LYS A 253 5.35 8.19 31.59
CA LYS A 253 5.45 8.47 33.03
C LYS A 253 6.75 7.96 33.61
N ALA A 254 7.52 8.87 34.22
CA ALA A 254 8.83 8.55 34.78
C ALA A 254 8.74 7.48 35.88
N GLU A 255 7.70 7.56 36.71
CA GLU A 255 7.40 6.60 37.78
C GLU A 255 7.14 5.17 37.29
N ASN A 256 6.76 5.01 36.01
CA ASN A 256 6.38 3.72 35.42
C ASN A 256 7.38 3.21 34.38
N THR A 257 8.56 3.84 34.27
CA THR A 257 9.57 3.57 33.23
C THR A 257 9.78 2.08 32.95
N ALA A 258 10.06 1.27 33.98
CA ALA A 258 10.33 -0.16 33.80
C ALA A 258 9.16 -0.93 33.15
N ASN A 259 7.93 -0.63 33.53
CA ASN A 259 6.74 -1.31 33.03
C ASN A 259 6.39 -0.82 31.61
N GLU A 260 6.58 0.46 31.32
CA GLU A 260 6.40 0.99 29.96
C GLU A 260 7.43 0.41 28.98
N LEU A 261 8.69 0.26 29.42
CA LEU A 261 9.71 -0.45 28.64
C LEU A 261 9.28 -1.89 28.36
N ALA A 262 8.76 -2.61 29.34
CA ALA A 262 8.25 -3.97 29.16
C ALA A 262 7.10 -4.02 28.12
N VAL A 263 6.14 -3.09 28.21
CA VAL A 263 5.03 -2.98 27.25
C VAL A 263 5.53 -2.69 25.84
N VAL A 264 6.44 -1.72 25.66
CA VAL A 264 6.98 -1.39 24.33
C VAL A 264 7.80 -2.54 23.75
N ARG A 265 8.72 -3.14 24.53
CA ARG A 265 9.53 -4.26 24.07
C ARG A 265 8.66 -5.43 23.61
N ARG A 266 7.71 -5.82 24.45
CA ARG A 266 6.91 -7.01 24.22
C ARG A 266 5.83 -6.81 23.15
N MET A 267 5.08 -5.71 23.26
CA MET A 267 3.83 -5.52 22.52
C MET A 267 3.87 -4.34 21.53
N GLY A 268 4.90 -3.49 21.61
CA GLY A 268 5.05 -2.31 20.76
C GLY A 268 5.02 -2.66 19.28
N MET A 269 4.34 -1.84 18.49
CA MET A 269 4.22 -2.11 17.06
C MET A 269 5.50 -1.77 16.29
N THR A 270 5.79 -2.54 15.25
CA THR A 270 6.73 -2.16 14.19
C THR A 270 6.11 -2.41 12.83
N MET A 271 6.62 -1.73 11.81
CA MET A 271 6.27 -2.00 10.42
C MET A 271 7.50 -1.86 9.54
N ALA A 272 7.56 -2.65 8.46
CA ALA A 272 8.64 -2.64 7.48
C ALA A 272 8.07 -2.37 6.09
N PHE A 273 8.64 -1.41 5.35
CA PHE A 273 8.11 -1.00 4.05
C PHE A 273 9.11 -1.08 2.92
N ASP A 274 10.40 -0.90 3.18
CA ASP A 274 11.41 -0.90 2.14
C ASP A 274 12.79 -1.29 2.70
N SER A 275 13.76 -1.46 1.81
CA SER A 275 15.15 -1.73 2.16
C SER A 275 16.13 -1.03 1.23
N PHE A 276 17.35 -0.86 1.70
CA PHE A 276 18.46 -0.42 0.87
C PHE A 276 19.77 -1.03 1.36
N GLU A 277 20.73 -1.15 0.44
CA GLU A 277 22.09 -1.56 0.75
C GLU A 277 23.00 -0.32 0.81
N TYR A 278 23.79 -0.18 1.86
CA TYR A 278 24.69 0.95 2.05
C TYR A 278 25.99 0.53 2.73
N ASP A 279 27.13 0.95 2.17
CA ASP A 279 28.44 0.74 2.78
C ASP A 279 28.75 1.86 3.79
N ASP A 280 28.21 1.71 5.00
CA ASP A 280 28.40 2.65 6.12
C ASP A 280 29.81 2.64 6.70
N THR A 281 30.62 1.63 6.37
CA THR A 281 31.98 1.44 6.88
C THR A 281 33.07 1.75 5.86
N ASN A 282 32.71 2.10 4.62
CA ASN A 282 33.64 2.21 3.48
C ASN A 282 34.48 0.93 3.30
N SER A 283 33.91 -0.23 3.60
CA SER A 283 34.57 -1.54 3.54
C SER A 283 34.54 -2.17 2.15
N GLY A 284 33.78 -1.59 1.21
CA GLY A 284 33.49 -2.13 -0.11
C GLY A 284 32.40 -3.20 -0.11
N THR A 285 31.83 -3.54 1.06
CA THR A 285 30.69 -4.45 1.21
C THR A 285 29.51 -3.68 1.78
N GLY A 286 28.37 -3.73 1.10
CA GLY A 286 27.18 -3.04 1.57
C GLY A 286 26.53 -3.78 2.74
N THR A 287 26.09 -3.01 3.73
CA THR A 287 25.21 -3.49 4.79
C THR A 287 23.77 -3.33 4.33
N LYS A 288 22.93 -4.34 4.58
CA LYS A 288 21.49 -4.25 4.30
C LYS A 288 20.76 -3.57 5.45
N TYR A 289 19.89 -2.64 5.09
CA TYR A 289 19.01 -1.96 6.02
C TYR A 289 17.55 -2.11 5.59
N VAL A 290 16.68 -2.23 6.58
CA VAL A 290 15.23 -2.19 6.40
C VAL A 290 14.71 -0.94 7.06
N VAL A 291 13.67 -0.34 6.49
CA VAL A 291 13.08 0.91 6.97
C VAL A 291 11.58 0.79 7.17
N GLY A 292 11.06 1.61 8.07
CA GLY A 292 9.63 1.63 8.39
C GLY A 292 9.33 2.46 9.63
N SER A 293 8.56 1.90 10.56
CA SER A 293 8.19 2.56 11.82
C SER A 293 8.36 1.64 13.03
N ALA A 294 8.69 2.22 14.18
CA ALA A 294 8.76 1.49 15.44
C ALA A 294 8.16 2.28 16.59
N ALA A 295 7.45 1.56 17.47
CA ALA A 295 6.89 2.09 18.70
C ALA A 295 8.01 2.58 19.63
N VAL A 296 7.81 3.76 20.19
CA VAL A 296 8.75 4.42 21.10
C VAL A 296 8.16 4.64 22.49
N THR A 297 6.83 4.69 22.61
CA THR A 297 6.15 4.82 23.89
C THR A 297 4.69 4.36 23.80
N PRO A 298 4.08 3.88 24.90
CA PRO A 298 2.64 3.76 25.02
C PRO A 298 1.91 5.08 24.74
N PHE A 299 0.72 4.99 24.11
CA PHE A 299 -0.25 6.08 24.10
C PHE A 299 -0.67 6.44 25.53
N ALA A 300 -0.94 7.73 25.77
CA ALA A 300 -1.37 8.23 27.07
C ALA A 300 -2.54 7.42 27.64
N TYR A 301 -2.34 6.84 28.83
CA TYR A 301 -3.21 5.82 29.42
C TYR A 301 -3.83 6.22 30.76
N THR A 302 -3.43 7.35 31.34
CA THR A 302 -3.82 7.76 32.72
C THR A 302 -5.13 8.57 32.78
N ASP A 303 -5.83 8.75 31.67
CA ASP A 303 -7.12 9.44 31.65
C ASP A 303 -8.27 8.44 31.91
N GLY A 304 -9.27 8.85 32.68
CA GLY A 304 -10.35 7.96 33.16
C GLY A 304 -11.17 7.32 32.05
N ASP A 305 -11.18 7.90 30.85
CA ASP A 305 -11.89 7.40 29.67
C ASP A 305 -11.07 6.35 28.87
N LYS A 306 -9.85 6.00 29.32
CA LYS A 306 -8.97 5.03 28.65
C LYS A 306 -9.20 3.62 29.20
N SER A 307 -10.36 3.03 28.85
CA SER A 307 -10.70 1.65 29.20
C SER A 307 -10.98 0.78 27.97
N TYR A 308 -10.84 -0.53 28.15
CA TYR A 308 -11.27 -1.55 27.19
C TYR A 308 -11.95 -2.70 27.93
N GLY A 309 -13.15 -3.10 27.49
CA GLY A 309 -13.90 -4.18 28.13
C GLY A 309 -14.26 -3.95 29.61
N GLY A 310 -14.31 -2.69 30.04
CA GLY A 310 -14.58 -2.30 31.44
C GLY A 310 -13.32 -2.16 32.31
N GLU A 311 -12.13 -2.45 31.79
CA GLU A 311 -10.87 -2.35 32.52
C GLU A 311 -10.03 -1.16 32.06
N SER A 312 -9.39 -0.47 33.00
CA SER A 312 -8.47 0.63 32.69
C SER A 312 -7.22 0.13 31.98
N LEU A 313 -6.80 0.83 30.92
CA LEU A 313 -5.51 0.58 30.27
C LEU A 313 -4.34 0.88 31.20
N GLU A 314 -4.51 1.77 32.18
CA GLU A 314 -3.48 2.10 33.17
C GLU A 314 -3.00 0.88 33.94
N ASN A 315 -3.90 -0.07 34.24
CA ASN A 315 -3.55 -1.30 34.94
C ASN A 315 -2.48 -2.10 34.18
N CYS A 316 -2.33 -1.92 32.86
CA CYS A 316 -1.33 -2.63 32.05
C CYS A 316 0.08 -2.23 32.46
N VAL A 317 0.21 -0.97 32.88
CA VAL A 317 1.48 -0.36 33.26
C VAL A 317 1.65 -0.36 34.78
N THR A 318 0.58 -0.16 35.57
CA THR A 318 0.68 -0.08 37.03
C THR A 318 0.48 -1.42 37.75
N GLY A 319 -0.02 -2.44 37.05
CA GLY A 319 -0.34 -3.75 37.63
C GLY A 319 0.86 -4.63 38.00
N GLY A 320 2.09 -4.25 37.60
CA GLY A 320 3.31 -4.97 37.97
C GLY A 320 3.43 -6.38 37.37
N TYR A 321 2.89 -6.58 36.17
CA TYR A 321 2.88 -7.88 35.49
C TYR A 321 4.27 -8.27 34.97
N SER A 322 4.61 -9.56 35.07
CA SER A 322 5.86 -10.11 34.49
C SER A 322 5.85 -10.08 32.96
N ASP A 323 4.70 -10.38 32.35
CA ASP A 323 4.47 -10.29 30.91
C ASP A 323 3.17 -9.49 30.65
N PRO A 324 3.26 -8.27 30.10
CA PRO A 324 2.06 -7.51 29.76
C PRO A 324 1.21 -8.19 28.67
N ALA A 325 1.80 -9.00 27.79
CA ALA A 325 1.05 -9.71 26.75
C ALA A 325 0.08 -10.75 27.32
N SER A 326 0.27 -11.20 28.56
CA SER A 326 -0.61 -12.15 29.22
C SER A 326 -1.81 -11.47 29.92
N GLN A 327 -2.10 -10.20 29.61
CA GLN A 327 -3.12 -9.42 30.31
C GLN A 327 -4.16 -8.85 29.33
N PHE A 328 -5.43 -8.91 29.71
CA PHE A 328 -6.56 -8.53 28.87
C PHE A 328 -6.52 -7.05 28.45
N ASN A 329 -6.32 -6.17 29.43
CA ASN A 329 -6.27 -4.72 29.25
C ASN A 329 -5.07 -4.27 28.39
N CYS A 330 -3.99 -5.06 28.32
CA CYS A 330 -2.85 -4.75 27.46
C CYS A 330 -3.07 -5.09 25.97
N GLN A 331 -4.05 -5.94 25.63
CA GLN A 331 -4.22 -6.46 24.25
C GLN A 331 -4.58 -5.39 23.21
N ASN A 332 -5.02 -4.20 23.63
CA ASN A 332 -5.56 -3.15 22.77
C ASN A 332 -4.84 -1.80 22.96
N PHE A 333 -3.57 -1.85 23.35
CA PHE A 333 -2.74 -0.67 23.56
C PHE A 333 -2.35 0.01 22.22
N GLY A 334 -2.38 1.34 22.18
CA GLY A 334 -1.88 2.15 21.05
C GLY A 334 -0.50 2.74 21.35
N TYR A 335 0.27 3.13 20.33
CA TYR A 335 1.65 3.59 20.50
C TYR A 335 1.93 4.87 19.73
N ALA A 336 2.83 5.69 20.26
CA ALA A 336 3.52 6.67 19.42
C ALA A 336 4.64 5.94 18.65
N THR A 337 4.82 6.29 17.38
CA THR A 337 5.79 5.64 16.50
C THR A 337 6.71 6.66 15.84
N LYS A 338 7.99 6.30 15.70
CA LYS A 338 8.95 7.06 14.90
C LYS A 338 9.31 6.28 13.65
N ALA A 339 9.69 7.02 12.61
CA ALA A 339 10.42 6.46 11.47
C ALA A 339 11.65 5.70 11.99
N ALA A 340 11.88 4.50 11.48
CA ALA A 340 12.84 3.56 12.02
C ALA A 340 13.69 2.90 10.94
N ILE A 341 14.90 2.52 11.31
CA ILE A 341 15.84 1.75 10.51
C ILE A 341 16.34 0.55 11.32
N TRP A 342 16.50 -0.59 10.65
CA TRP A 342 17.09 -1.82 11.18
C TRP A 342 18.27 -2.24 10.32
N LYS A 343 19.36 -2.65 10.97
CA LYS A 343 20.48 -3.31 10.29
C LYS A 343 20.20 -4.81 10.20
N VAL A 344 20.36 -5.40 9.01
CA VAL A 344 20.11 -6.82 8.73
C VAL A 344 21.42 -7.49 8.31
N ASP A 345 22.25 -7.87 9.28
CA ASP A 345 23.62 -8.39 9.07
C ASP A 345 23.80 -9.88 9.43
N GLY A 346 22.70 -10.62 9.62
CA GLY A 346 22.70 -12.06 9.84
C GLY A 346 23.20 -12.45 11.24
N ALA A 347 22.27 -12.91 12.09
CA ALA A 347 22.45 -13.47 13.44
C ALA A 347 22.33 -12.53 14.66
N GLY A 348 21.91 -11.27 14.50
CA GLY A 348 21.60 -10.35 15.60
C GLY A 348 20.10 -10.12 15.86
N SER A 349 19.76 -9.56 17.03
CA SER A 349 18.44 -8.98 17.28
C SER A 349 18.24 -7.78 16.36
N LEU A 350 17.21 -7.80 15.52
CA LEU A 350 16.87 -6.73 14.58
C LEU A 350 16.22 -5.58 15.35
N GLN A 351 17.04 -4.77 16.01
CA GLN A 351 16.60 -3.67 16.86
C GLN A 351 16.45 -2.35 16.10
N ALA A 352 15.36 -1.64 16.37
CA ALA A 352 15.07 -0.39 15.68
C ALA A 352 15.94 0.76 16.21
N VAL A 353 16.42 1.59 15.29
CA VAL A 353 16.99 2.91 15.58
C VAL A 353 16.07 3.98 14.99
N PRO A 354 15.77 5.07 15.72
CA PRO A 354 14.95 6.15 15.19
C PRO A 354 15.68 6.92 14.08
N VAL A 355 14.97 7.25 13.02
CA VAL A 355 15.50 8.03 11.88
C VAL A 355 15.59 9.50 12.23
N SER A 356 14.52 10.10 12.77
CA SER A 356 14.46 11.54 13.04
C SER A 356 13.52 11.88 14.20
N PRO A 357 13.72 13.05 14.84
CA PRO A 357 12.78 13.55 15.85
C PRO A 357 11.49 14.09 15.20
N TRP A 358 10.41 14.12 15.98
CA TRP A 358 9.22 14.92 15.63
C TRP A 358 9.49 16.41 15.87
N ARG A 359 8.84 17.27 15.09
CA ARG A 359 9.05 18.73 15.14
C ARG A 359 7.81 19.47 15.63
N ASN A 360 8.03 20.57 16.34
CA ASN A 360 6.98 21.48 16.79
C ASN A 360 7.06 22.81 16.02
N SER A 361 5.97 23.24 15.38
CA SER A 361 5.90 24.50 14.61
C SER A 361 5.94 25.75 15.50
N GLY A 362 5.46 25.65 16.73
CA GLY A 362 5.31 26.78 17.66
C GLY A 362 6.54 27.08 18.53
N ASN A 363 7.62 26.30 18.43
CA ASN A 363 8.80 26.42 19.30
C ASN A 363 10.10 26.25 18.52
N ASN A 364 10.52 27.24 17.71
CA ASN A 364 11.89 27.43 17.18
C ASN A 364 12.75 26.17 16.95
N GLY A 365 12.22 25.09 16.36
CA GLY A 365 12.97 23.86 16.07
C GLY A 365 13.11 22.81 17.20
N ASN A 366 12.45 22.99 18.35
CA ASN A 366 12.45 22.03 19.45
C ASN A 366 11.74 20.71 19.09
N VAL A 367 12.22 19.62 19.69
CA VAL A 367 11.67 18.26 19.56
C VAL A 367 10.31 18.18 20.26
N ALA A 368 9.30 17.64 19.56
CA ALA A 368 7.97 17.47 20.13
C ALA A 368 7.87 16.24 21.06
N THR A 369 6.92 16.26 21.99
CA THR A 369 6.67 15.13 22.90
C THR A 369 5.88 14.01 22.19
N PRO A 370 6.05 12.74 22.59
CA PRO A 370 5.36 11.62 21.94
C PRO A 370 3.83 11.64 22.06
N ASN A 371 3.31 12.12 23.20
CA ASN A 371 1.89 12.28 23.46
C ASN A 371 1.57 13.77 23.62
N VAL A 372 0.50 14.24 22.98
CA VAL A 372 0.03 15.64 23.00
C VAL A 372 -1.35 15.69 23.63
N ASP A 373 -1.49 16.54 24.67
CA ASP A 373 -2.74 16.76 25.42
C ASP A 373 -3.41 15.47 25.92
N ASN A 374 -2.64 14.40 26.16
CA ASN A 374 -3.13 13.04 26.50
C ASN A 374 -4.18 12.47 25.52
N LYS A 375 -4.30 13.06 24.33
CA LYS A 375 -5.35 12.75 23.36
C LYS A 375 -4.81 12.31 22.02
N ARG A 376 -3.55 12.62 21.69
CA ARG A 376 -2.93 12.30 20.40
C ARG A 376 -1.53 11.76 20.59
N ALA A 377 -1.16 10.75 19.83
CA ALA A 377 0.22 10.27 19.72
C ALA A 377 0.85 10.74 18.41
N MET A 378 2.12 11.09 18.50
CA MET A 378 2.96 11.32 17.33
C MET A 378 3.22 10.01 16.59
N GLN A 379 3.21 10.10 15.27
CA GLN A 379 3.44 8.99 14.35
C GLN A 379 4.54 9.37 13.35
N GLY A 380 5.30 8.40 12.88
CA GLY A 380 6.32 8.59 11.87
C GLY A 380 6.70 7.26 11.25
N SER A 381 6.96 7.26 9.94
CA SER A 381 7.30 6.05 9.21
C SER A 381 8.06 6.39 7.95
N VAL A 382 8.94 5.48 7.54
CA VAL A 382 9.53 5.45 6.21
C VAL A 382 8.72 4.50 5.34
N ARG A 383 8.41 4.91 4.11
CA ARG A 383 7.70 4.10 3.11
C ARG A 383 8.58 3.68 1.93
N GLY A 384 9.58 4.50 1.59
CA GLY A 384 10.52 4.22 0.50
C GLY A 384 11.94 4.69 0.83
N ALA A 385 12.94 4.04 0.25
CA ALA A 385 14.35 4.31 0.45
C ALA A 385 15.14 4.10 -0.84
N VAL A 386 16.16 4.93 -1.06
CA VAL A 386 17.04 4.76 -2.22
C VAL A 386 18.45 5.25 -1.95
N ILE A 387 19.43 4.68 -2.63
CA ILE A 387 20.77 5.28 -2.78
C ILE A 387 20.75 6.19 -4.01
N SER A 388 20.97 7.48 -3.81
CA SER A 388 20.93 8.45 -4.91
C SER A 388 22.04 8.20 -5.93
N ASN A 389 21.68 8.19 -7.22
CA ASN A 389 22.64 8.21 -8.33
C ASN A 389 22.95 9.65 -8.81
N GLN A 390 22.20 10.64 -8.30
CA GLN A 390 22.23 12.00 -8.81
C GLN A 390 23.49 12.72 -8.37
N ALA A 391 24.18 13.36 -9.32
CA ALA A 391 25.35 14.17 -9.02
C ALA A 391 24.98 15.34 -8.08
N GLY A 392 25.75 15.53 -7.02
CA GLY A 392 25.50 16.57 -6.03
C GLY A 392 25.81 16.11 -4.61
N ILE A 393 25.23 16.81 -3.62
CA ILE A 393 25.55 16.55 -2.21
C ILE A 393 25.00 15.21 -1.70
N LEU A 394 24.03 14.62 -2.42
CA LEU A 394 23.35 13.37 -2.07
C LEU A 394 23.91 12.15 -2.83
N GLN A 395 24.83 12.33 -3.78
CA GLN A 395 25.37 11.23 -4.58
C GLN A 395 25.93 10.10 -3.70
N GLY A 396 25.48 8.86 -3.93
CA GLY A 396 25.90 7.68 -3.16
C GLY A 396 25.40 7.65 -1.73
N LYS A 397 24.50 8.56 -1.33
CA LYS A 397 23.92 8.61 0.02
C LYS A 397 22.49 8.08 0.01
N PRO A 398 22.06 7.46 1.12
CA PRO A 398 20.68 7.04 1.26
C PRO A 398 19.77 8.26 1.47
N VAL A 399 18.59 8.20 0.84
CA VAL A 399 17.49 9.16 1.00
C VAL A 399 16.23 8.36 1.30
N LEU A 400 15.51 8.75 2.34
CA LEU A 400 14.30 8.07 2.78
C LEU A 400 13.09 8.98 2.59
N VAL A 401 11.93 8.39 2.32
CA VAL A 401 10.67 9.12 2.20
C VAL A 401 9.57 8.42 2.96
N GLY A 402 8.61 9.18 3.47
CA GLY A 402 7.51 8.64 4.27
C GLY A 402 6.63 9.74 4.82
N PHE A 403 6.33 9.66 6.10
CA PHE A 403 5.67 10.74 6.83
C PHE A 403 6.28 10.93 8.21
N ASN A 404 6.15 12.15 8.74
CA ASN A 404 6.51 12.47 10.11
C ASN A 404 5.42 13.35 10.73
N SER A 405 5.30 13.26 12.06
CA SER A 405 4.36 14.12 12.79
C SER A 405 4.92 15.50 13.06
N TYR A 406 4.08 16.50 12.86
CA TYR A 406 4.34 17.90 13.15
C TYR A 406 3.28 18.41 14.12
N GLN A 407 3.73 18.98 15.23
CA GLN A 407 2.85 19.57 16.24
C GLN A 407 2.57 21.03 15.90
N ASP A 408 1.30 21.44 15.96
CA ASP A 408 0.87 22.84 15.95
C ASP A 408 -0.15 23.08 17.07
N GLY A 409 0.28 23.74 18.14
CA GLY A 409 -0.48 23.82 19.40
C GLY A 409 -0.80 22.42 19.94
N ASN A 410 -2.10 22.10 20.04
CA ASN A 410 -2.58 20.78 20.49
C ASN A 410 -2.85 19.81 19.32
N ASN A 411 -2.66 20.25 18.07
CA ASN A 411 -2.87 19.42 16.90
C ASN A 411 -1.61 18.63 16.55
N VAL A 412 -1.82 17.46 15.95
CA VAL A 412 -0.76 16.59 15.43
C VAL A 412 -1.08 16.31 13.96
N PHE A 413 -0.14 16.64 13.07
CA PHE A 413 -0.28 16.47 11.63
C PHE A 413 0.71 15.44 11.11
N MET A 414 0.21 14.37 10.48
CA MET A 414 1.04 13.38 9.79
C MET A 414 1.30 13.85 8.36
N GLN A 415 2.51 14.34 8.10
CA GLN A 415 2.85 15.00 6.84
C GLN A 415 3.92 14.26 6.06
N ALA A 416 3.73 14.22 4.73
CA ALA A 416 4.70 13.70 3.78
C ALA A 416 6.07 14.36 3.99
N THR A 417 7.10 13.54 4.20
CA THR A 417 8.43 13.98 4.65
C THR A 417 9.51 13.21 3.92
N VAL A 418 10.55 13.94 3.51
CA VAL A 418 11.83 13.39 3.03
C VAL A 418 12.82 13.43 4.19
N PHE A 419 13.52 12.34 4.47
CA PHE A 419 14.58 12.27 5.46
C PHE A 419 15.93 12.17 4.74
N LYS A 420 16.82 13.13 5.00
CA LYS A 420 18.17 13.19 4.44
C LYS A 420 19.20 12.95 5.53
N SER A 421 20.30 12.27 5.24
CA SER A 421 21.39 12.14 6.22
C SER A 421 21.90 13.53 6.65
N SER A 422 22.05 13.74 7.96
CA SER A 422 22.57 15.00 8.53
C SER A 422 24.08 15.21 8.32
N SER A 423 24.82 14.12 8.05
CA SER A 423 26.27 14.16 7.82
C SER A 423 26.59 14.00 6.33
N VAL A 424 27.44 14.90 5.83
CA VAL A 424 27.89 14.91 4.43
C VAL A 424 29.13 14.04 4.16
N THR A 425 29.86 13.60 5.20
CA THR A 425 31.20 12.98 5.05
C THR A 425 31.33 11.54 5.54
N ASN A 426 30.31 11.00 6.22
CA ASN A 426 30.08 9.58 6.48
C ASN A 426 28.80 9.54 7.32
N ALA A 427 27.71 9.05 6.73
CA ALA A 427 26.43 9.00 7.40
C ALA A 427 26.44 7.83 8.39
N ASN A 428 26.76 8.08 9.67
CA ASN A 428 26.43 7.10 10.69
C ASN A 428 24.91 7.14 10.89
N ILE A 429 24.21 6.38 10.05
CA ILE A 429 22.75 6.28 9.97
C ILE A 429 22.13 5.52 11.14
N MET A 430 22.95 4.92 12.01
CA MET A 430 22.54 4.09 13.14
C MET A 430 22.71 4.80 14.50
N ASN A 431 23.08 6.08 14.53
CA ASN A 431 23.26 6.84 15.78
C ASN A 431 21.95 7.37 16.41
N GLY A 432 20.80 7.12 15.78
CA GLY A 432 19.50 7.60 16.26
C GLY A 432 19.28 9.08 15.98
N ASP A 433 18.10 9.43 15.49
CA ASP A 433 17.69 10.80 15.16
C ASP A 433 18.72 11.55 14.26
N SER A 434 19.50 10.80 13.47
CA SER A 434 20.63 11.28 12.67
C SER A 434 20.22 11.81 11.30
N TRP A 435 18.93 11.87 11.01
CA TRP A 435 18.39 12.32 9.73
C TRP A 435 17.63 13.63 9.88
N GLU A 436 17.77 14.49 8.88
CA GLU A 436 17.08 15.76 8.79
C GLU A 436 15.73 15.59 8.04
N PRO A 437 14.59 15.75 8.74
CA PRO A 437 13.27 15.66 8.12
C PRO A 437 12.90 16.97 7.40
N SER A 438 12.56 16.88 6.12
CA SER A 438 12.09 17.99 5.27
C SER A 438 10.65 17.73 4.84
N ILE A 439 9.72 18.60 5.25
CA ILE A 439 8.30 18.51 4.86
C ILE A 439 8.17 18.80 3.37
N ILE A 440 7.36 18.02 2.67
CA ILE A 440 6.98 18.31 1.29
C ILE A 440 5.89 19.39 1.30
N SER A 441 6.25 20.61 0.90
CA SER A 441 5.32 21.74 0.83
C SER A 441 4.18 21.48 -0.17
N ARG A 442 3.02 22.16 0.01
CA ARG A 442 1.75 21.94 -0.72
C ARG A 442 1.06 20.59 -0.47
N ALA A 443 1.72 19.61 0.14
CA ALA A 443 1.11 18.38 0.68
C ALA A 443 0.84 18.48 2.20
N THR A 444 0.99 19.66 2.79
CA THR A 444 0.78 19.90 4.22
C THR A 444 -0.70 19.88 4.58
N ILE A 445 -1.03 19.36 5.77
CA ILE A 445 -2.43 19.25 6.24
C ILE A 445 -3.11 20.61 6.30
N LYS A 446 -2.34 21.62 6.70
CA LYS A 446 -2.75 23.01 6.85
C LYS A 446 -2.16 23.86 5.73
N ASP A 447 -2.98 24.75 5.18
CA ASP A 447 -2.57 25.86 4.31
C ASP A 447 -3.10 27.16 4.92
N GLY A 448 -2.21 28.00 5.43
CA GLY A 448 -2.57 29.13 6.29
C GLY A 448 -3.33 28.66 7.54
N ASP A 449 -4.61 29.05 7.65
CA ASP A 449 -5.52 28.63 8.73
C ASP A 449 -6.50 27.51 8.33
N ASP A 450 -6.46 27.09 7.06
CA ASP A 450 -7.35 26.09 6.51
C ASP A 450 -6.76 24.68 6.61
N PHE A 451 -7.53 23.76 7.20
CA PHE A 451 -7.24 22.33 7.14
C PHE A 451 -7.76 21.76 5.82
N VAL A 452 -6.86 21.46 4.90
CA VAL A 452 -7.17 21.00 3.54
C VAL A 452 -7.14 19.47 3.45
N TYR A 453 -6.11 18.86 4.04
CA TYR A 453 -5.89 17.41 4.03
C TYR A 453 -6.04 16.84 5.44
N SER A 454 -6.38 15.55 5.54
CA SER A 454 -6.47 14.83 6.80
C SER A 454 -5.15 14.13 7.15
N ASN A 455 -4.40 13.72 6.12
CA ASN A 455 -3.03 13.22 6.21
C ASN A 455 -2.29 13.48 4.88
N SER A 456 -0.97 13.28 4.90
CA SER A 456 -0.19 13.07 3.69
C SER A 456 1.00 12.16 3.92
N VAL A 457 1.40 11.43 2.88
CA VAL A 457 2.50 10.47 2.92
C VAL A 457 3.25 10.47 1.60
N ALA A 458 4.58 10.51 1.65
CA ALA A 458 5.41 10.13 0.51
C ALA A 458 5.55 8.60 0.53
N THR A 459 5.25 7.96 -0.60
CA THR A 459 5.02 6.52 -0.64
C THR A 459 6.17 5.74 -1.26
N ASP A 460 6.95 6.37 -2.15
CA ASP A 460 8.09 5.75 -2.82
C ASP A 460 9.04 6.81 -3.42
N ILE A 461 10.28 6.42 -3.71
CA ILE A 461 11.33 7.26 -4.30
C ILE A 461 12.25 6.42 -5.19
N ASN A 462 12.67 6.95 -6.34
CA ASN A 462 13.64 6.27 -7.21
C ASN A 462 15.04 6.91 -7.17
N LYS A 463 16.01 6.30 -7.87
CA LYS A 463 17.41 6.73 -7.85
C LYS A 463 17.62 8.17 -8.37
N ASN A 464 16.71 8.62 -9.25
CA ASN A 464 16.68 9.96 -9.83
C ASN A 464 16.08 11.02 -8.87
N LEU A 465 15.84 10.65 -7.60
CA LEU A 465 15.25 11.48 -6.57
C LEU A 465 13.88 12.06 -6.93
N VAL A 466 13.09 11.31 -7.71
CA VAL A 466 11.67 11.58 -7.90
C VAL A 466 10.91 10.86 -6.80
N VAL A 467 10.18 11.64 -6.01
CA VAL A 467 9.35 11.17 -4.90
C VAL A 467 7.90 11.17 -5.36
N ILE A 468 7.16 10.09 -5.09
CA ILE A 468 5.71 10.03 -5.27
C ILE A 468 5.02 9.96 -3.91
N GLY A 469 3.76 10.40 -3.86
CA GLY A 469 3.00 10.38 -2.62
C GLY A 469 1.54 10.74 -2.80
N GLU A 470 0.84 10.79 -1.66
CA GLU A 470 -0.60 11.02 -1.60
C GLU A 470 -0.94 11.99 -0.47
N ALA A 471 -1.95 12.84 -0.70
CA ALA A 471 -2.56 13.68 0.33
C ALA A 471 -4.08 13.45 0.35
N LYS A 472 -4.61 12.90 1.44
CA LYS A 472 -6.05 12.65 1.60
C LYS A 472 -6.77 13.97 1.85
N ARG A 473 -7.61 14.41 0.91
CA ARG A 473 -8.47 15.58 1.16
C ARG A 473 -9.43 15.27 2.31
N ARG A 474 -9.64 16.24 3.18
CA ARG A 474 -10.67 16.13 4.23
C ARG A 474 -12.04 15.98 3.61
N GLY A 475 -12.90 15.22 4.27
CA GLY A 475 -14.25 14.96 3.75
C GLY A 475 -15.17 16.18 3.70
N ASP A 476 -14.85 17.30 4.35
CA ASP A 476 -15.52 18.61 4.21
C ASP A 476 -14.91 19.49 3.11
N LYS A 477 -13.71 19.17 2.62
CA LYS A 477 -13.01 19.90 1.56
C LYS A 477 -13.11 19.18 0.21
N ARG A 478 -14.31 18.72 -0.15
CA ARG A 478 -14.55 17.93 -1.37
C ARG A 478 -14.23 18.71 -2.64
N GLU A 479 -13.80 17.99 -3.67
CA GLU A 479 -13.60 18.50 -5.01
C GLU A 479 -14.29 17.57 -6.02
N ASN A 480 -15.08 18.16 -6.92
CA ASN A 480 -15.88 17.41 -7.90
C ASN A 480 -16.73 16.28 -7.27
N GLY A 481 -17.30 16.51 -6.08
CA GLY A 481 -18.16 15.54 -5.39
C GLY A 481 -17.44 14.40 -4.66
N ALA A 482 -16.10 14.42 -4.57
CA ALA A 482 -15.31 13.44 -3.84
C ALA A 482 -14.34 14.10 -2.85
N ALA A 483 -13.87 13.35 -1.86
CA ALA A 483 -12.75 13.72 -1.02
C ALA A 483 -11.54 12.86 -1.40
N PRO A 484 -10.88 13.12 -2.55
CA PRO A 484 -9.88 12.21 -3.11
C PRO A 484 -8.62 12.11 -2.26
N ASN A 485 -7.95 10.95 -2.36
CA ASN A 485 -6.50 10.87 -2.19
C ASN A 485 -5.87 11.51 -3.42
N ARG A 486 -5.29 12.70 -3.27
CA ARG A 486 -4.62 13.38 -4.38
C ARG A 486 -3.19 12.84 -4.50
N MET A 487 -2.91 12.20 -5.63
CA MET A 487 -1.57 11.73 -5.96
C MET A 487 -0.69 12.93 -6.36
N PHE A 488 0.52 12.99 -5.83
CA PHE A 488 1.50 14.01 -6.14
C PHE A 488 2.87 13.38 -6.42
N LEU A 489 3.72 14.17 -7.07
CA LEU A 489 5.16 13.94 -7.10
C LEU A 489 5.91 15.20 -6.67
N THR A 490 7.18 15.01 -6.34
CA THR A 490 8.15 16.09 -6.17
C THR A 490 9.55 15.56 -6.51
N SER A 491 10.53 16.45 -6.61
CA SER A 491 11.93 16.09 -6.84
C SER A 491 12.83 16.70 -5.78
N ILE A 492 14.00 16.09 -5.61
CA ILE A 492 15.07 16.63 -4.77
C ILE A 492 16.19 17.08 -5.70
N ASP A 493 16.60 18.35 -5.57
CA ASP A 493 17.67 18.88 -6.42
C ASP A 493 19.07 18.41 -5.99
N SER A 494 20.09 18.73 -6.81
CA SER A 494 21.49 18.37 -6.54
C SER A 494 22.06 18.99 -5.26
N SER A 495 21.41 20.02 -4.72
CA SER A 495 21.73 20.67 -3.44
C SER A 495 20.93 20.09 -2.27
N GLY A 496 20.14 19.04 -2.50
CA GLY A 496 19.32 18.39 -1.49
C GLY A 496 18.08 19.17 -1.08
N ASN A 497 17.67 20.19 -1.84
CA ASN A 497 16.43 20.90 -1.58
C ASN A 497 15.25 20.07 -2.07
N VAL A 498 14.22 19.97 -1.23
CA VAL A 498 12.99 19.24 -1.55
C VAL A 498 12.03 20.20 -2.24
N GLY A 499 11.59 19.86 -3.44
CA GLY A 499 10.59 20.61 -4.18
C GLY A 499 9.22 20.63 -3.48
N SER A 500 8.31 21.44 -4.01
CA SER A 500 6.91 21.41 -3.60
C SER A 500 6.15 20.28 -4.29
N ALA A 501 5.08 19.78 -3.67
CA ALA A 501 4.21 18.77 -4.26
C ALA A 501 3.51 19.31 -5.51
N GLN A 502 3.64 18.55 -6.61
CA GLN A 502 2.95 18.75 -7.88
C GLN A 502 1.93 17.62 -8.06
N TYR A 503 0.64 17.97 -8.14
CA TYR A 503 -0.43 16.97 -8.22
C TYR A 503 -0.63 16.46 -9.65
N PHE A 504 -0.98 15.18 -9.80
CA PHE A 504 -1.05 14.53 -11.12
C PHE A 504 -2.14 15.13 -12.01
N ASP A 505 -3.26 15.55 -11.43
CA ASP A 505 -4.33 16.26 -12.13
C ASP A 505 -3.85 17.61 -12.66
N GLU A 506 -3.16 18.40 -11.83
CA GLU A 506 -2.59 19.69 -12.22
C GLU A 506 -1.52 19.55 -13.32
N LEU A 507 -0.60 18.57 -13.18
CA LEU A 507 0.46 18.29 -14.14
C LEU A 507 -0.07 17.87 -15.52
N ASN A 508 -1.26 17.28 -15.58
CA ASN A 508 -1.88 16.80 -16.82
C ASN A 508 -3.06 17.68 -17.27
N GLY A 509 -3.07 18.95 -16.85
CA GLY A 509 -4.05 19.95 -17.29
C GLY A 509 -5.50 19.60 -16.92
N ASN A 510 -5.70 18.82 -15.86
CA ASN A 510 -6.99 18.30 -15.40
C ASN A 510 -7.75 17.51 -16.47
N SER A 511 -7.04 16.71 -17.28
CA SER A 511 -7.58 16.02 -18.45
C SER A 511 -7.22 14.53 -18.49
N GLY A 512 -7.88 13.78 -19.38
CA GLY A 512 -7.65 12.35 -19.54
C GLY A 512 -7.97 11.57 -18.26
N ILE A 513 -7.06 10.68 -17.86
CA ILE A 513 -7.24 9.83 -16.67
C ILE A 513 -7.03 10.60 -15.35
N PHE A 514 -6.39 11.77 -15.39
CA PHE A 514 -6.15 12.62 -14.22
C PHE A 514 -7.01 13.89 -14.30
N PHE A 515 -8.33 13.70 -14.33
CA PHE A 515 -9.29 14.79 -14.32
C PHE A 515 -9.33 15.53 -12.97
N ARG A 516 -9.95 16.71 -12.94
CA ARG A 516 -10.05 17.50 -11.71
C ARG A 516 -10.82 16.76 -10.60
N GLY A 517 -10.22 16.67 -9.41
CA GLY A 517 -10.83 15.96 -8.27
C GLY A 517 -10.78 14.44 -8.40
N VAL A 518 -9.90 13.92 -9.26
CA VAL A 518 -9.55 12.50 -9.35
C VAL A 518 -8.91 12.05 -8.02
N GLY A 519 -9.37 10.90 -7.51
CA GLY A 519 -8.69 10.18 -6.44
C GLY A 519 -7.80 9.08 -7.02
N GLY A 520 -6.77 8.71 -6.28
CA GLY A 520 -5.95 7.57 -6.62
C GLY A 520 -4.98 7.18 -5.53
N GLU A 521 -4.27 6.10 -5.79
CA GLU A 521 -3.24 5.52 -4.95
C GLU A 521 -2.00 5.32 -5.82
N THR A 522 -0.86 5.73 -5.30
CA THR A 522 0.44 5.52 -5.91
C THR A 522 0.92 4.11 -5.57
N GLY A 523 1.33 3.35 -6.58
CA GLY A 523 1.93 2.03 -6.43
C GLY A 523 3.41 2.14 -6.10
N ALA A 524 4.22 2.24 -7.16
CA ALA A 524 5.67 2.37 -7.13
C ALA A 524 6.19 3.22 -8.30
N ILE A 525 7.47 3.58 -8.26
CA ILE A 525 8.20 4.24 -9.33
C ILE A 525 9.51 3.49 -9.62
N ASN A 526 9.76 3.11 -10.89
CA ASN A 526 11.03 2.49 -11.26
C ASN A 526 12.12 3.53 -11.59
N ASN A 527 13.33 3.07 -11.91
CA ASN A 527 14.46 3.96 -12.22
C ASN A 527 14.37 4.65 -13.58
N PHE A 528 13.34 4.33 -14.38
CA PHE A 528 13.00 5.02 -15.64
C PHE A 528 11.89 6.07 -15.48
N ASN A 529 11.52 6.39 -14.23
CA ASN A 529 10.42 7.30 -13.87
C ASN A 529 9.04 6.84 -14.38
N GLU A 530 8.83 5.53 -14.54
CA GLU A 530 7.52 4.99 -14.83
C GLU A 530 6.80 4.78 -13.49
N ILE A 531 5.77 5.58 -13.27
CA ILE A 531 4.97 5.54 -12.05
C ILE A 531 3.75 4.67 -12.30
N VAL A 532 3.46 3.72 -11.43
CA VAL A 532 2.24 2.90 -11.49
C VAL A 532 1.36 3.16 -10.28
N GLY A 533 0.07 2.82 -10.37
CA GLY A 533 -0.86 2.93 -9.26
C GLY A 533 -2.30 2.64 -9.66
N ALA A 534 -3.25 3.11 -8.86
CA ALA A 534 -4.68 3.08 -9.11
C ALA A 534 -5.26 4.49 -9.21
N VAL A 535 -6.22 4.70 -10.11
CA VAL A 535 -6.86 6.00 -10.34
C VAL A 535 -8.36 5.84 -10.51
N ASP A 536 -9.15 6.80 -10.04
CA ASP A 536 -10.57 6.86 -10.33
C ASP A 536 -10.81 6.90 -11.84
N ALA A 537 -11.65 5.99 -12.34
CA ALA A 537 -12.02 5.88 -13.75
C ALA A 537 -13.41 6.47 -14.04
N GLU A 538 -14.03 7.13 -13.07
CA GLU A 538 -15.33 7.78 -13.21
C GLU A 538 -15.42 9.05 -12.33
N GLN A 539 -16.27 9.99 -12.73
CA GLN A 539 -16.39 11.30 -12.05
C GLN A 539 -17.66 11.42 -11.20
N SER A 540 -18.40 10.32 -10.97
CA SER A 540 -19.61 10.36 -10.15
C SER A 540 -19.32 10.88 -8.74
N THR A 541 -20.25 11.61 -8.15
CA THR A 541 -20.12 12.05 -6.75
C THR A 541 -20.02 10.84 -5.82
N GLU A 542 -19.07 10.88 -4.90
CA GLU A 542 -18.95 9.90 -3.81
C GLU A 542 -19.79 10.32 -2.60
N TYR A 543 -20.04 11.63 -2.46
CA TYR A 543 -20.90 12.14 -1.40
C TYR A 543 -22.34 11.67 -1.60
N PHE A 544 -22.85 10.92 -0.63
CA PHE A 544 -24.11 10.18 -0.69
C PHE A 544 -24.22 9.33 -1.98
N GLY A 545 -23.08 8.88 -2.49
CA GLY A 545 -22.95 8.03 -3.68
C GLY A 545 -22.14 6.77 -3.40
N LYS A 546 -21.80 6.05 -4.48
CA LYS A 546 -20.89 4.90 -4.41
C LYS A 546 -19.44 5.39 -4.43
N LYS A 547 -18.53 4.59 -3.87
CA LYS A 547 -17.10 4.74 -4.13
C LYS A 547 -16.86 4.73 -5.64
N ARG A 548 -16.01 5.63 -6.12
CA ARG A 548 -15.57 5.65 -7.51
C ARG A 548 -14.80 4.38 -7.85
N ARG A 549 -15.12 3.84 -9.02
CA ARG A 549 -14.43 2.69 -9.56
C ARG A 549 -12.99 3.08 -9.94
N GLN A 550 -12.03 2.32 -9.45
CA GLN A 550 -10.62 2.50 -9.74
C GLN A 550 -10.14 1.59 -10.89
N ARG A 551 -9.07 2.02 -11.55
CA ARG A 551 -8.33 1.29 -12.59
C ARG A 551 -6.83 1.48 -12.38
N GLY A 552 -6.06 0.45 -12.74
CA GLY A 552 -4.60 0.55 -12.74
C GLY A 552 -4.11 1.50 -13.82
N PHE A 553 -3.10 2.31 -13.53
CA PHE A 553 -2.47 3.21 -14.49
C PHE A 553 -0.95 3.03 -14.55
N ILE A 554 -0.37 3.55 -15.64
CA ILE A 554 1.05 3.86 -15.75
C ILE A 554 1.22 5.31 -16.21
N TYR A 555 2.16 6.02 -15.60
CA TYR A 555 2.52 7.40 -15.92
C TYR A 555 4.03 7.51 -16.16
N PRO A 556 4.46 7.56 -17.44
CA PRO A 556 5.85 7.83 -17.83
C PRO A 556 6.24 9.29 -17.54
N TYR A 557 6.78 9.58 -16.36
CA TYR A 557 7.06 10.95 -15.96
C TYR A 557 8.38 11.49 -16.54
N ASN A 558 8.34 12.72 -17.02
CA ASN A 558 9.52 13.43 -17.50
C ASN A 558 10.15 14.26 -16.37
N VAL A 559 11.40 13.97 -16.02
CA VAL A 559 12.21 14.89 -15.22
C VAL A 559 12.80 15.90 -16.18
N ALA A 560 12.44 17.17 -16.02
CA ALA A 560 13.11 18.26 -16.72
C ALA A 560 14.62 18.10 -16.45
N ASP A 561 15.42 18.02 -17.52
CA ASP A 561 16.87 17.75 -17.53
C ASP A 561 17.32 16.28 -17.71
N SER A 562 16.42 15.30 -17.91
CA SER A 562 16.87 13.94 -18.28
C SER A 562 17.38 13.91 -19.74
N SER A 563 18.70 13.98 -19.94
CA SER A 563 19.36 13.67 -21.22
C SER A 563 19.48 12.16 -21.49
N ASP A 564 18.95 11.34 -20.60
CA ASP A 564 18.93 9.89 -20.70
C ASP A 564 18.03 9.45 -21.87
N GLN A 565 18.66 8.92 -22.92
CA GLN A 565 17.99 8.46 -24.12
C GLN A 565 17.11 7.23 -23.86
N GLU A 566 17.48 6.33 -22.94
CA GLU A 566 16.66 5.16 -22.63
C GLU A 566 15.32 5.58 -22.03
N MET A 567 15.35 6.54 -21.10
CA MET A 567 14.14 7.11 -20.52
C MET A 567 13.29 7.80 -21.59
N ILE A 568 13.89 8.59 -22.48
CA ILE A 568 13.18 9.23 -23.59
C ILE A 568 12.47 8.20 -24.46
N ASP A 569 13.18 7.13 -24.86
CA ASP A 569 12.64 6.10 -25.75
C ASP A 569 11.51 5.32 -25.08
N ARG A 570 11.65 4.97 -23.78
CA ARG A 570 10.59 4.28 -23.02
C ARG A 570 9.33 5.13 -22.88
N ARG A 571 9.47 6.41 -22.55
CA ARG A 571 8.31 7.33 -22.47
C ARG A 571 7.61 7.49 -23.82
N ALA A 572 8.34 7.43 -24.93
CA ALA A 572 7.78 7.52 -26.27
C ALA A 572 6.86 6.34 -26.63
N ILE A 573 7.11 5.14 -26.08
CA ILE A 573 6.21 3.97 -26.22
C ILE A 573 4.79 4.32 -25.74
N PHE A 574 4.71 5.12 -24.67
CA PHE A 574 3.45 5.57 -24.07
C PHE A 574 2.99 6.93 -24.59
N GLN A 575 3.50 7.41 -25.73
CA GLN A 575 3.15 8.72 -26.30
C GLN A 575 3.39 9.89 -25.31
N ASN A 576 4.35 9.76 -24.39
CA ASN A 576 4.67 10.76 -23.36
C ASN A 576 3.47 11.18 -22.49
N ARG A 577 2.51 10.27 -22.26
CA ARG A 577 1.30 10.57 -21.48
C ARG A 577 0.90 9.39 -20.61
N PRO A 578 0.09 9.62 -19.56
CA PRO A 578 -0.43 8.54 -18.73
C PRO A 578 -1.51 7.72 -19.43
N TRP A 579 -1.64 6.46 -19.02
CA TRP A 579 -2.59 5.49 -19.58
C TRP A 579 -3.23 4.61 -18.50
N LEU A 580 -4.48 4.20 -18.73
CA LEU A 580 -5.04 3.06 -18.02
C LEU A 580 -4.39 1.78 -18.56
N LEU A 581 -3.99 0.87 -17.67
CA LEU A 581 -3.39 -0.41 -18.06
C LEU A 581 -4.37 -1.30 -18.85
N ASP A 582 -5.66 -1.11 -18.62
CA ASP A 582 -6.71 -1.72 -19.43
C ASP A 582 -6.55 -1.39 -20.93
N ASP A 583 -6.18 -0.16 -21.28
CA ASP A 583 -5.96 0.24 -22.69
C ASP A 583 -4.68 -0.38 -23.28
N LEU A 584 -3.68 -0.63 -22.43
CA LEU A 584 -2.40 -1.19 -22.86
C LEU A 584 -2.42 -2.71 -22.98
N THR A 585 -3.49 -3.35 -22.50
CA THR A 585 -3.72 -4.80 -22.60
C THR A 585 -4.77 -5.15 -23.66
N ASN A 586 -5.24 -4.17 -24.43
CA ASN A 586 -6.22 -4.35 -25.50
C ASN A 586 -5.54 -4.19 -26.87
N GLY A 587 -5.84 -5.09 -27.80
CA GLY A 587 -5.19 -5.22 -29.11
C GLY A 587 -4.72 -6.64 -29.45
N GLY A 588 -4.85 -7.03 -30.71
CA GLY A 588 -4.12 -8.14 -31.33
C GLY A 588 -4.44 -9.53 -30.81
N SER A 589 -3.49 -10.46 -30.99
CA SER A 589 -3.64 -11.86 -30.59
C SER A 589 -3.81 -12.05 -29.08
N GLU A 590 -3.29 -11.13 -28.26
CA GLU A 590 -3.41 -11.20 -26.81
C GLU A 590 -4.79 -10.76 -26.31
N SER A 591 -5.58 -10.00 -27.10
CA SER A 591 -6.88 -9.46 -26.66
C SER A 591 -7.83 -10.52 -26.14
N THR A 592 -7.91 -11.68 -26.79
CA THR A 592 -8.83 -12.74 -26.36
C THR A 592 -8.46 -13.27 -24.96
N ASN A 593 -7.17 -13.39 -24.66
CA ASN A 593 -6.70 -13.82 -23.36
C ASN A 593 -6.80 -12.70 -22.32
N ASN A 594 -6.30 -11.50 -22.66
CA ASN A 594 -6.33 -10.33 -21.79
C ASN A 594 -7.75 -9.86 -21.47
N ASN A 595 -8.75 -10.13 -22.34
CA ASN A 595 -10.14 -9.77 -22.09
C ASN A 595 -10.78 -10.55 -20.96
N GLN A 596 -10.07 -11.44 -20.27
CA GLN A 596 -10.53 -12.00 -19.00
C GLN A 596 -10.27 -11.07 -17.82
N PHE A 597 -9.42 -10.05 -17.97
CA PHE A 597 -8.92 -9.23 -16.87
C PHE A 597 -9.36 -7.76 -17.01
N ARG A 598 -9.59 -7.10 -15.87
CA ARG A 598 -9.65 -5.65 -15.74
C ARG A 598 -8.69 -5.25 -14.62
N ILE A 599 -7.67 -4.48 -14.95
CA ILE A 599 -6.61 -4.11 -14.02
C ILE A 599 -7.13 -3.01 -13.12
N VAL A 600 -7.19 -3.27 -11.81
CA VAL A 600 -7.80 -2.35 -10.84
C VAL A 600 -6.77 -1.58 -10.02
N ASP A 601 -5.60 -2.16 -9.81
CA ASP A 601 -4.49 -1.56 -9.07
C ASP A 601 -3.17 -2.12 -9.60
N ALA A 602 -2.24 -1.24 -9.94
CA ALA A 602 -0.87 -1.62 -10.26
C ALA A 602 0.02 -1.27 -9.08
N VAL A 603 0.53 -2.31 -8.43
CA VAL A 603 1.10 -2.19 -7.10
C VAL A 603 2.57 -1.84 -7.17
N ASP A 604 3.27 -2.45 -8.12
CA ASP A 604 4.71 -2.34 -8.23
C ASP A 604 5.21 -2.62 -9.66
N ILE A 605 6.38 -2.09 -10.01
CA ILE A 605 7.00 -2.13 -11.34
C ILE A 605 8.52 -2.28 -11.21
N ASN A 606 9.12 -3.10 -12.07
CA ASN A 606 10.57 -3.25 -12.14
C ASN A 606 11.22 -2.43 -13.28
N ASP A 607 12.55 -2.42 -13.31
CA ASP A 607 13.32 -1.67 -14.31
C ASP A 607 13.19 -2.27 -15.74
N ASP A 608 12.71 -3.51 -15.86
CA ASP A 608 12.38 -4.12 -17.15
C ASP A 608 10.97 -3.77 -17.66
N GLY A 609 10.19 -3.01 -16.88
CA GLY A 609 8.83 -2.60 -17.21
C GLY A 609 7.75 -3.66 -16.93
N VAL A 610 8.09 -4.73 -16.22
CA VAL A 610 7.10 -5.73 -15.76
C VAL A 610 6.39 -5.18 -14.53
N ILE A 611 5.06 -5.23 -14.55
CA ILE A 611 4.20 -4.69 -13.50
C ILE A 611 3.54 -5.85 -12.77
N ILE A 612 3.57 -5.85 -11.44
CA ILE A 612 2.68 -6.69 -10.63
C ILE A 612 1.45 -5.88 -10.24
N ALA A 613 0.28 -6.47 -10.44
CA ALA A 613 -1.00 -5.79 -10.31
C ALA A 613 -2.07 -6.72 -9.73
N THR A 614 -3.20 -6.12 -9.40
CA THR A 614 -4.44 -6.80 -9.05
C THR A 614 -5.46 -6.57 -10.17
N ALA A 615 -6.19 -7.63 -10.53
CA ALA A 615 -7.22 -7.58 -11.55
C ALA A 615 -8.54 -8.21 -11.08
N LEU A 616 -9.64 -7.72 -11.63
CA LEU A 616 -10.89 -8.46 -11.68
C LEU A 616 -10.83 -9.44 -12.85
N LYS A 617 -11.08 -10.72 -12.58
CA LYS A 617 -11.11 -11.80 -13.56
C LYS A 617 -12.53 -12.25 -13.83
N CYS A 618 -12.92 -12.26 -15.10
CA CYS A 618 -14.11 -12.91 -15.60
C CYS A 618 -13.74 -14.23 -16.31
N GLU A 619 -14.13 -15.37 -15.74
CA GLU A 619 -13.84 -16.69 -16.32
C GLU A 619 -14.55 -16.87 -17.68
N GLY A 620 -13.73 -17.08 -18.71
CA GLY A 620 -14.16 -17.18 -20.10
C GLY A 620 -14.21 -15.85 -20.85
N GLY A 621 -13.86 -14.73 -20.20
CA GLY A 621 -13.81 -13.40 -20.81
C GLY A 621 -15.05 -12.56 -20.51
N TYR A 622 -14.85 -11.24 -20.50
CA TYR A 622 -15.94 -10.27 -20.49
C TYR A 622 -16.69 -10.29 -21.82
N ASP A 623 -17.97 -9.90 -21.80
CA ASP A 623 -18.86 -9.96 -22.97
C ASP A 623 -18.33 -9.15 -24.17
N THR A 624 -17.56 -8.10 -23.90
CA THR A 624 -16.89 -7.21 -24.85
C THR A 624 -15.52 -6.76 -24.31
N THR A 625 -14.72 -6.09 -25.14
CA THR A 625 -13.46 -5.49 -24.72
C THR A 625 -13.63 -4.15 -24.00
N GLY A 626 -14.84 -3.60 -23.89
CA GLY A 626 -15.09 -2.31 -23.24
C GLY A 626 -14.71 -2.27 -21.76
N HIS A 627 -14.38 -1.09 -21.23
CA HIS A 627 -14.02 -0.92 -19.82
C HIS A 627 -15.14 -1.29 -18.85
N ASN A 628 -16.40 -1.17 -19.29
CA ASN A 628 -17.62 -1.36 -18.51
C ASN A 628 -18.35 -2.67 -18.85
N SER A 629 -17.69 -3.55 -19.60
CA SER A 629 -18.29 -4.79 -20.06
C SER A 629 -18.75 -5.66 -18.88
N TYR A 630 -19.84 -6.41 -19.08
CA TYR A 630 -20.35 -7.34 -18.09
C TYR A 630 -19.58 -8.67 -18.12
N CYS A 631 -19.54 -9.35 -16.97
CA CYS A 631 -19.05 -10.71 -16.88
C CYS A 631 -20.20 -11.70 -17.05
N GLY A 632 -20.26 -12.41 -18.18
CA GLY A 632 -21.31 -13.39 -18.48
C GLY A 632 -22.70 -12.77 -18.40
N SER A 633 -22.90 -11.62 -19.05
CA SER A 633 -24.14 -10.85 -19.04
C SER A 633 -24.65 -10.48 -17.63
N GLY A 634 -23.70 -10.25 -16.72
CA GLY A 634 -23.95 -9.86 -15.33
C GLY A 634 -24.36 -11.01 -14.42
N GLN A 635 -24.30 -12.26 -14.91
CA GLN A 635 -24.68 -13.45 -14.14
C GLN A 635 -23.48 -14.17 -13.51
N LYS A 636 -22.26 -13.88 -13.99
CA LYS A 636 -21.04 -14.45 -13.43
C LYS A 636 -20.39 -13.50 -12.45
N ARG A 637 -19.89 -14.06 -11.34
CA ARG A 637 -19.11 -13.33 -10.34
C ARG A 637 -17.68 -13.15 -10.83
N GLU A 638 -17.16 -11.93 -10.72
CA GLU A 638 -15.74 -11.64 -10.94
C GLU A 638 -14.91 -12.11 -9.74
N LYS A 639 -13.70 -12.60 -10.00
CA LYS A 639 -12.72 -12.97 -8.96
C LYS A 639 -11.63 -11.91 -8.88
N VAL A 640 -11.17 -11.59 -7.68
CA VAL A 640 -9.98 -10.74 -7.50
C VAL A 640 -8.75 -11.63 -7.57
N VAL A 641 -7.86 -11.34 -8.52
CA VAL A 641 -6.66 -12.14 -8.78
C VAL A 641 -5.41 -11.27 -8.85
N ALA A 642 -4.28 -11.84 -8.43
CA ALA A 642 -2.98 -11.25 -8.68
C ALA A 642 -2.58 -11.52 -10.14
N VAL A 643 -2.01 -10.54 -10.81
CA VAL A 643 -1.54 -10.68 -12.19
C VAL A 643 -0.19 -10.00 -12.37
N LYS A 644 0.63 -10.50 -13.27
CA LYS A 644 1.78 -9.77 -13.82
C LYS A 644 1.45 -9.32 -15.24
N LEU A 645 1.80 -8.08 -15.55
CA LEU A 645 1.75 -7.52 -16.90
C LEU A 645 3.18 -7.52 -17.44
N ILE A 646 3.39 -8.26 -18.52
CA ILE A 646 4.70 -8.39 -19.17
C ILE A 646 4.66 -7.60 -20.48
N PRO A 647 5.56 -6.63 -20.69
CA PRO A 647 5.68 -5.94 -21.97
C PRO A 647 5.84 -6.92 -23.13
N ILE A 648 5.17 -6.63 -24.25
CA ILE A 648 5.33 -7.38 -25.49
C ILE A 648 6.52 -6.81 -26.25
N ALA A 649 7.50 -7.67 -26.53
CA ALA A 649 8.73 -7.27 -27.22
C ALA A 649 8.42 -6.64 -28.59
N ASN A 650 9.04 -5.49 -28.85
CA ASN A 650 8.89 -4.64 -30.02
C ASN A 650 7.52 -3.99 -30.19
N ALA A 651 6.63 -4.07 -29.19
CA ALA A 651 5.38 -3.31 -29.21
C ALA A 651 5.67 -1.82 -29.02
N THR A 652 4.98 -0.99 -29.79
CA THR A 652 5.20 0.46 -29.86
C THR A 652 3.94 1.24 -29.54
N SER A 653 4.02 2.57 -29.55
CA SER A 653 2.85 3.43 -29.39
C SER A 653 1.76 3.22 -30.45
N ALA A 654 2.08 2.61 -31.60
CA ALA A 654 1.12 2.25 -32.64
C ALA A 654 0.26 1.02 -32.29
N ASP A 655 0.70 0.23 -31.31
CA ASP A 655 0.00 -0.96 -30.82
C ASP A 655 -0.98 -0.63 -29.68
N ILE A 656 -1.02 0.62 -29.20
CA ILE A 656 -1.98 0.98 -28.16
C ILE A 656 -3.40 1.05 -28.74
N GLN A 657 -4.31 0.23 -28.22
CA GLN A 657 -5.73 0.28 -28.55
C GLN A 657 -6.59 0.57 -27.34
N THR A 658 -7.14 1.79 -27.27
CA THR A 658 -8.07 2.16 -26.19
C THR A 658 -9.31 1.28 -26.19
N ARG A 659 -9.78 0.89 -25.01
CA ARG A 659 -11.06 0.21 -24.86
C ARG A 659 -12.21 1.22 -24.99
N ALA A 660 -13.33 0.75 -25.52
CA ALA A 660 -14.53 1.57 -25.59
C ALA A 660 -15.12 1.81 -24.18
N LEU A 661 -15.68 3.00 -23.97
CA LEU A 661 -16.57 3.29 -22.85
C LEU A 661 -18.00 2.95 -23.26
N GLU A 662 -18.48 1.79 -22.81
CA GLU A 662 -19.86 1.38 -23.06
C GLU A 662 -20.80 2.13 -22.10
N ALA A 663 -21.85 2.73 -22.67
CA ALA A 663 -22.97 3.24 -21.90
C ALA A 663 -23.69 2.04 -21.27
N ALA A 664 -23.99 2.12 -19.97
CA ALA A 664 -24.82 1.10 -19.33
C ALA A 664 -26.15 1.00 -20.10
N PRO A 665 -26.58 -0.20 -20.54
CA PRO A 665 -27.85 -0.33 -21.24
C PRO A 665 -28.98 0.12 -20.30
N VAL A 666 -29.64 1.21 -20.68
CA VAL A 666 -30.85 1.67 -19.99
C VAL A 666 -32.01 0.79 -20.44
N GLU A 667 -32.08 -0.43 -19.90
CA GLU A 667 -33.32 -1.21 -19.92
C GLU A 667 -33.85 -1.36 -18.50
N ARG A 668 -34.77 -0.46 -18.14
CA ARG A 668 -35.68 -0.67 -17.01
C ARG A 668 -36.67 -1.77 -17.39
N LYS A 669 -36.34 -3.01 -17.04
CA LYS A 669 -37.36 -4.05 -16.81
C LYS A 669 -37.39 -4.32 -15.31
N GLY A 670 -38.42 -3.79 -14.67
CA GLY A 670 -38.71 -4.08 -13.27
C GLY A 670 -38.76 -5.59 -13.04
N GLY A 671 -37.91 -6.07 -12.14
CA GLY A 671 -37.80 -7.47 -11.78
C GLY A 671 -36.86 -7.59 -10.60
N SER A 672 -37.40 -8.02 -9.47
CA SER A 672 -36.72 -8.21 -8.19
C SER A 672 -35.57 -9.23 -8.29
N LEU A 673 -34.35 -8.78 -8.55
CA LEU A 673 -33.12 -9.54 -8.36
C LEU A 673 -32.10 -8.50 -7.86
N GLY A 674 -31.89 -8.37 -6.56
CA GLY A 674 -30.98 -9.26 -5.85
C GLY A 674 -29.77 -8.43 -5.41
N TRP A 675 -29.94 -7.73 -4.28
CA TRP A 675 -28.98 -6.98 -3.47
C TRP A 675 -27.53 -7.51 -3.33
N MET A 676 -27.19 -8.68 -3.87
CA MET A 676 -25.87 -9.33 -3.81
C MET A 676 -24.92 -8.94 -4.95
N ALA A 677 -25.41 -8.40 -6.07
CA ALA A 677 -24.54 -7.97 -7.19
C ALA A 677 -23.91 -6.57 -6.97
N MET A 678 -24.48 -5.76 -6.08
CA MET A 678 -24.02 -4.38 -5.81
C MET A 678 -22.93 -4.28 -4.73
N ILE A 679 -22.60 -5.38 -4.06
CA ILE A 679 -21.65 -5.41 -2.93
C ILE A 679 -20.20 -5.70 -3.38
N PHE A 680 -19.96 -6.18 -4.61
CA PHE A 680 -18.60 -6.58 -5.02
C PHE A 680 -17.84 -5.59 -5.90
N LEU A 681 -18.51 -4.71 -6.64
CA LEU A 681 -17.85 -3.76 -7.55
C LEU A 681 -17.49 -2.39 -6.92
N GLY A 682 -17.92 -2.14 -5.67
CA GLY A 682 -17.67 -0.89 -4.94
C GLY A 682 -16.60 -0.96 -3.83
N PHE A 683 -15.96 -2.13 -3.62
CA PHE A 683 -15.28 -2.40 -2.34
C PHE A 683 -13.85 -2.95 -2.43
N LEU A 684 -13.18 -2.78 -3.58
CA LEU A 684 -11.74 -3.09 -3.73
C LEU A 684 -10.85 -2.18 -2.86
N GLY A 685 -11.33 -1.00 -2.45
CA GLY A 685 -10.54 -0.05 -1.66
C GLY A 685 -10.67 -0.13 -0.16
N LEU A 686 -11.11 -1.25 0.40
CA LEU A 686 -10.96 -1.47 1.85
C LEU A 686 -9.57 -1.97 2.22
N ARG A 687 -8.68 -2.22 1.23
CA ARG A 687 -7.39 -2.87 1.47
C ARG A 687 -6.17 -1.94 1.44
N ARG A 688 -6.29 -0.75 0.86
CA ARG A 688 -5.17 0.20 0.76
C ARG A 688 -5.63 1.64 0.95
N ASN A 689 -6.19 1.93 2.12
CA ASN A 689 -5.82 3.22 2.68
C ASN A 689 -4.35 3.00 3.12
N LYS A 690 -3.37 3.61 2.44
CA LYS A 690 -1.97 3.64 2.88
C LYS A 690 -1.79 4.51 4.12
#